data_AF-A0A8B8HV75-F1
#
_entry.id   AF-A0A8B8HV75-F1
#
_cell.length_a   1.000
_cell.length_b   1.000
_cell.length_c   1.000
_cell.angle_alpha   90.00
_cell.angle_beta   90.00
_cell.angle_gamma   90.00
#
_symmetry.space_group_name_H-M   'P 1'
#
loop_
_entity.id
_entity.type
_entity.pdbx_description
1 polymer ?
#
loop_
_entity_poly.entity_id
_entity_poly.type
_entity_poly.pdbx_seq_one_letter_code
_entity_poly.pdbx_strand_id
1 'polypeptide(L)'
;MKILNIIGLSAFQIISFIFVVGYFFGILNNYFSDKNNYCAMTYMFEYPQYVRITLDENKIFPQYGLYAYSEGRFTERARKMWFDGVPVLFLPGNSGSHMQARSLASVALRKALSSKYEYHFDYFTINYNEELSGLYGGVLQSQTQFAAACVTKILSLYKSNRYTKSVPISIILIGQSMGGLIAKRLLAYPSTINTTNIVITLATPLEAPVINFDSVINDYYMLMNLEWEAYVRKYKEVEEKKFLITIGSGPRDVLVPAGLTSSNDSHISALTTAIPGVWVTPDHVSMVWCKQLVMVVNRFLFSIIDPHTTQVTENNQKIAASARQYFETNRSMILNPFIIRPNVTMQADSFWYEDNRRIYQISRPEIERTTHLMIRLVSFPQNRFVAVESVNVDDRDWIFGCNAKNVYNSYRYCKEATSLSELSRWTGAATNFGKRKLATVHLHKLMEIEPDWTHVIVKVSPTKKPIVLNVDINDHASREIDVKLPSDFSFGRNVIKDETEANSLYYELILSDLNLIHQAYLLYVEPTSTCQTTQYHVSAELHVPWAKNHESFHYFTHLKNTPMKLRLFKSNPNVTLGLEAVDKVKITLLLDPKCTFRISISTSWYHRLAQLSRNYTPVLVPYVVAIVLLAARSNILSLKERGSCISIHSALMSEGVKPYYALVFGRLGSMILMSVPFLTFLLENASWKNLELQYFTRSLLVLPAYMTALGILNVVAAAVLIVMVFSSQLAHRLLFRIVWRGGTGLAEKMAAGLQKVPMIMSAALVCAVPLSCGAASLAAGAAFYAFMLSKMYEEYLEDFVYRLMSKIASRICRMFKSKETKSATKSCPAKNVIATDKKDPLDESVKASTDDKSTNTENNDNSKALLPKVTEEKKEKCDTNEAKHEDEDLNNINFHMMLFFLWMAVTIVNIPALLTWARNFKYSMVLKPDTSYHTGFVMSACSAIIWQMDGPKKNLRHYDAVAALLYTMAIFILALGPFSLSIVNYGVTFMFTIITIQQLYDKEEPTEVTSEEHLESKVDNASDEKIPSKMDLETETKTEGTKSDNNPDPKSENFANEKATENDENTSECDVCNENRIYNIFKNLREKFSFSDSLEH
;
A
#
# COMPACT_ATOMS: atom_id res chain seq x y z
N MET A 1 35.38 -7.78 -4.75
CA MET A 1 35.26 -7.52 -6.20
C MET A 1 35.41 -8.80 -7.03
N LYS A 2 36.52 -9.57 -6.96
CA LYS A 2 36.66 -10.84 -7.72
C LYS A 2 35.51 -11.86 -7.56
N ILE A 3 34.88 -11.92 -6.38
CA ILE A 3 33.71 -12.81 -6.12
C ILE A 3 32.47 -12.44 -6.95
N LEU A 4 32.25 -11.15 -7.30
CA LEU A 4 31.09 -10.75 -8.13
C LEU A 4 31.19 -11.34 -9.54
N ASN A 5 32.39 -11.37 -10.13
CA ASN A 5 32.61 -11.90 -11.48
C ASN A 5 32.38 -13.42 -11.57
N ILE A 6 32.41 -14.15 -10.45
CA ILE A 6 32.17 -15.60 -10.40
C ILE A 6 30.66 -15.92 -10.41
N ILE A 7 29.81 -14.98 -10.01
CA ILE A 7 28.36 -15.17 -9.85
C ILE A 7 27.56 -14.53 -11.01
N GLY A 8 28.17 -13.67 -11.83
CA GLY A 8 27.51 -13.00 -12.96
C GLY A 8 26.44 -11.95 -12.57
N LEU A 9 26.10 -11.85 -11.29
CA LEU A 9 25.18 -10.85 -10.76
C LEU A 9 25.80 -9.44 -10.82
N SER A 10 25.14 -8.57 -11.58
CA SER A 10 25.38 -7.13 -11.54
C SER A 10 25.25 -6.60 -10.11
N ALA A 11 26.17 -5.74 -9.69
CA ALA A 11 26.11 -5.07 -8.38
C ALA A 11 24.75 -4.38 -8.15
N PHE A 12 24.10 -3.95 -9.24
CA PHE A 12 22.79 -3.33 -9.25
C PHE A 12 21.65 -4.27 -8.80
N GLN A 13 21.70 -5.56 -9.17
CA GLN A 13 20.74 -6.58 -8.68
C GLN A 13 20.96 -6.92 -7.20
N ILE A 14 22.20 -6.94 -6.74
CA ILE A 14 22.50 -7.14 -5.31
C ILE A 14 21.88 -6.00 -4.48
N ILE A 15 21.99 -4.76 -4.97
CA ILE A 15 21.38 -3.58 -4.34
C ILE A 15 19.84 -3.68 -4.38
N SER A 16 19.21 -4.05 -5.50
CA SER A 16 17.75 -4.18 -5.57
C SER A 16 17.22 -5.26 -4.62
N PHE A 17 17.93 -6.39 -4.49
CA PHE A 17 17.60 -7.44 -3.52
C PHE A 17 17.69 -6.94 -2.06
N ILE A 18 18.72 -6.15 -1.72
CA ILE A 18 18.84 -5.52 -0.38
C ILE A 18 17.63 -4.61 -0.10
N PHE A 19 17.13 -3.85 -1.09
CA PHE A 19 15.93 -3.04 -0.93
C PHE A 19 14.66 -3.89 -0.71
N VAL A 20 14.51 -5.03 -1.39
CA VAL A 20 13.40 -5.99 -1.15
C VAL A 20 13.46 -6.56 0.26
N VAL A 21 14.65 -6.95 0.74
CA VAL A 21 14.84 -7.44 2.11
C VAL A 21 14.49 -6.35 3.13
N GLY A 22 14.92 -5.10 2.91
CA GLY A 22 14.56 -3.95 3.75
C GLY A 22 13.05 -3.65 3.75
N TYR A 23 12.39 -3.74 2.59
CA TYR A 23 10.95 -3.61 2.46
C TYR A 23 10.19 -4.70 3.22
N PHE A 24 10.65 -5.96 3.12
CA PHE A 24 10.08 -7.09 3.86
C PHE A 24 10.26 -6.92 5.37
N PHE A 25 11.42 -6.48 5.86
CA PHE A 25 11.60 -6.10 7.26
C PHE A 25 10.66 -4.96 7.70
N GLY A 26 10.39 -4.00 6.81
CA GLY A 26 9.37 -2.96 7.02
C GLY A 26 7.96 -3.52 7.21
N ILE A 27 7.53 -4.46 6.35
CA ILE A 27 6.26 -5.17 6.48
C ILE A 27 6.21 -5.94 7.82
N LEU A 28 7.22 -6.77 8.10
CA LEU A 28 7.28 -7.56 9.34
C LEU A 28 7.18 -6.64 10.57
N ASN A 29 7.90 -5.52 10.58
CA ASN A 29 7.83 -4.56 11.68
C ASN A 29 6.44 -3.89 11.80
N ASN A 30 5.75 -3.59 10.69
CA ASN A 30 4.36 -3.10 10.76
C ASN A 30 3.41 -4.09 11.46
N TYR A 31 3.55 -5.39 11.20
CA TYR A 31 2.70 -6.42 11.81
C TYR A 31 3.09 -6.77 13.25
N PHE A 32 4.40 -6.85 13.57
CA PHE A 32 4.86 -7.36 14.86
C PHE A 32 5.16 -6.27 15.90
N SER A 33 5.54 -5.06 15.51
CA SER A 33 6.00 -4.05 16.47
C SER A 33 4.90 -3.57 17.40
N ASP A 34 3.68 -3.47 16.89
CA ASP A 34 2.49 -3.03 17.63
C ASP A 34 1.51 -4.20 17.83
N LYS A 35 2.02 -5.41 18.13
CA LYS A 35 1.21 -6.65 18.24
C LYS A 35 0.10 -6.57 19.31
N ASN A 36 0.38 -5.94 20.46
CA ASN A 36 -0.55 -5.92 21.60
C ASN A 36 -1.75 -4.99 21.35
N ASN A 37 -2.95 -5.57 21.27
CA ASN A 37 -4.19 -4.81 21.28
C ASN A 37 -4.54 -4.42 22.73
N TYR A 38 -4.24 -3.17 23.11
CA TYR A 38 -4.61 -2.63 24.44
C TYR A 38 -6.09 -2.23 24.52
N CYS A 39 -6.87 -2.34 23.44
CA CYS A 39 -8.28 -2.11 23.54
C CYS A 39 -9.00 -3.31 24.19
N ALA A 40 -9.73 -3.03 25.27
CA ALA A 40 -10.52 -4.05 25.93
C ALA A 40 -11.73 -4.43 25.07
N MET A 41 -12.10 -5.71 25.10
CA MET A 41 -13.25 -6.21 24.35
C MET A 41 -14.57 -5.70 24.96
N THR A 42 -15.54 -5.38 24.12
CA THR A 42 -16.95 -5.22 24.52
C THR A 42 -17.64 -6.57 24.48
N TYR A 43 -18.61 -6.75 25.37
CA TYR A 43 -19.46 -7.94 25.44
C TYR A 43 -20.91 -7.47 25.38
N MET A 44 -21.72 -8.14 24.57
CA MET A 44 -23.16 -7.94 24.54
C MET A 44 -23.77 -8.35 25.89
N PHE A 45 -24.88 -7.72 26.28
CA PHE A 45 -25.53 -8.02 27.56
C PHE A 45 -26.36 -9.30 27.47
N GLU A 46 -27.05 -9.50 26.35
CA GLU A 46 -27.77 -10.71 25.96
C GLU A 46 -27.41 -11.10 24.52
N TYR A 47 -28.07 -12.13 23.97
CA TYR A 47 -27.79 -12.61 22.61
C TYR A 47 -28.33 -11.60 21.56
N PRO A 48 -27.48 -11.11 20.63
CA PRO A 48 -27.90 -10.11 19.64
C PRO A 48 -28.85 -10.70 18.59
N GLN A 49 -29.93 -9.98 18.31
CA GLN A 49 -30.96 -10.32 17.32
C GLN A 49 -31.04 -9.24 16.24
N TYR A 50 -31.05 -9.66 14.96
CA TYR A 50 -31.13 -8.76 13.80
C TYR A 50 -32.44 -9.00 13.06
N VAL A 51 -33.41 -8.10 13.26
CA VAL A 51 -34.73 -8.19 12.65
C VAL A 51 -34.69 -7.53 11.27
N ARG A 52 -34.85 -8.32 10.20
CA ARG A 52 -34.87 -7.78 8.82
C ARG A 52 -36.06 -6.87 8.60
N ILE A 53 -35.82 -5.71 8.00
CA ILE A 53 -36.82 -4.76 7.53
C ILE A 53 -36.91 -4.85 6.01
N THR A 54 -38.13 -4.92 5.47
CA THR A 54 -38.38 -5.00 4.02
C THR A 54 -38.51 -3.60 3.41
N LEU A 55 -37.83 -3.39 2.29
CA LEU A 55 -37.88 -2.19 1.45
C LEU A 55 -38.35 -2.56 0.04
N ASP A 56 -38.98 -1.62 -0.67
CA ASP A 56 -39.33 -1.83 -2.08
C ASP A 56 -38.09 -1.85 -2.97
N GLU A 57 -37.06 -1.10 -2.58
CA GLU A 57 -35.73 -1.05 -3.19
C GLU A 57 -35.01 -2.40 -3.13
N ASN A 58 -35.43 -3.36 -2.30
CA ASN A 58 -34.92 -4.74 -2.38
C ASN A 58 -35.26 -5.45 -3.71
N LYS A 59 -36.18 -4.90 -4.53
CA LYS A 59 -36.41 -5.35 -5.91
C LYS A 59 -35.28 -4.92 -6.85
N ILE A 60 -34.65 -3.78 -6.59
CA ILE A 60 -33.55 -3.19 -7.37
C ILE A 60 -32.21 -3.69 -6.83
N PHE A 61 -32.09 -3.79 -5.51
CA PHE A 61 -30.89 -4.22 -4.78
C PHE A 61 -31.19 -5.47 -3.92
N PRO A 62 -31.47 -6.64 -4.55
CA PRO A 62 -31.79 -7.87 -3.84
C PRO A 62 -30.64 -8.38 -2.95
N GLN A 63 -29.41 -7.97 -3.24
CA GLN A 63 -28.22 -8.33 -2.48
C GLN A 63 -28.07 -7.57 -1.14
N TYR A 64 -28.75 -6.43 -0.98
CA TYR A 64 -28.66 -5.63 0.23
C TYR A 64 -29.83 -5.90 1.19
N GLY A 65 -29.68 -5.50 2.45
CA GLY A 65 -30.75 -5.60 3.44
C GLY A 65 -30.59 -4.64 4.61
N LEU A 66 -31.71 -4.21 5.17
CA LEU A 66 -31.77 -3.41 6.39
C LEU A 66 -32.18 -4.29 7.57
N TYR A 67 -31.57 -4.09 8.73
CA TYR A 67 -31.86 -4.82 9.95
C TYR A 67 -31.96 -3.88 11.16
N ALA A 68 -32.94 -4.11 12.05
CA ALA A 68 -32.96 -3.53 13.38
C ALA A 68 -32.23 -4.45 14.37
N TYR A 69 -31.34 -3.87 15.16
CA TYR A 69 -30.66 -4.56 16.27
C TYR A 69 -31.55 -4.59 17.51
N SER A 70 -31.58 -5.73 18.21
CA SER A 70 -32.29 -5.88 19.48
C SER A 70 -31.66 -6.96 20.34
N GLU A 71 -31.94 -6.91 21.64
CA GLU A 71 -31.55 -7.92 22.62
C GLU A 71 -32.75 -8.26 23.53
N GLY A 72 -32.87 -9.52 23.92
CA GLY A 72 -33.86 -9.98 24.90
C GLY A 72 -35.29 -9.61 24.58
N ARG A 73 -36.00 -9.11 25.60
CA ARG A 73 -37.41 -8.69 25.50
C ARG A 73 -37.70 -7.57 24.48
N PHE A 74 -36.67 -6.84 24.03
CA PHE A 74 -36.84 -5.78 23.04
C PHE A 74 -37.01 -6.33 21.61
N THR A 75 -36.58 -7.57 21.35
CA THR A 75 -36.71 -8.21 20.03
C THR A 75 -38.16 -8.38 19.59
N GLU A 76 -39.11 -8.57 20.50
CA GLU A 76 -40.53 -8.62 20.13
C GLU A 76 -41.08 -7.28 19.63
N ARG A 77 -40.61 -6.15 20.18
CA ARG A 77 -40.98 -4.80 19.71
C ARG A 77 -40.43 -4.56 18.31
N ALA A 78 -39.15 -4.89 18.10
CA ALA A 78 -38.50 -4.79 16.79
C ALA A 78 -39.19 -5.68 15.73
N ARG A 79 -39.58 -6.92 16.07
CA ARG A 79 -40.37 -7.81 15.19
C ARG A 79 -41.75 -7.25 14.83
N LYS A 80 -42.38 -6.49 15.73
CA LYS A 80 -43.64 -5.77 15.50
C LYS A 80 -43.43 -4.41 14.79
N MET A 81 -42.20 -4.09 14.38
CA MET A 81 -41.81 -2.81 13.78
C MET A 81 -42.18 -1.58 14.64
N TRP A 82 -42.20 -1.74 15.97
CA TRP A 82 -42.53 -0.67 16.91
C TRP A 82 -41.26 -0.10 17.53
N PHE A 83 -40.94 1.12 17.11
CA PHE A 83 -39.77 1.90 17.54
C PHE A 83 -40.23 3.23 18.15
N ASP A 84 -39.54 3.68 19.21
CA ASP A 84 -39.85 4.90 19.96
C ASP A 84 -38.62 5.60 20.57
N GLY A 85 -37.40 5.17 20.25
CA GLY A 85 -36.15 5.81 20.63
C GLY A 85 -35.63 6.82 19.60
N VAL A 86 -34.33 7.11 19.71
CA VAL A 86 -33.58 7.95 18.77
C VAL A 86 -32.97 7.03 17.69
N PRO A 87 -33.28 7.21 16.40
CA PRO A 87 -32.78 6.33 15.34
C PRO A 87 -31.27 6.56 15.07
N VAL A 88 -30.53 5.45 14.97
CA VAL A 88 -29.12 5.42 14.59
C VAL A 88 -28.93 4.40 13.46
N LEU A 89 -28.32 4.79 12.35
CA LEU A 89 -28.02 3.90 11.23
C LEU A 89 -26.52 3.61 11.15
N PHE A 90 -26.16 2.32 11.25
CA PHE A 90 -24.79 1.85 11.07
C PHE A 90 -24.54 1.36 9.63
N LEU A 91 -23.49 1.91 9.00
CA LEU A 91 -23.03 1.57 7.66
C LEU A 91 -21.69 0.81 7.76
N PRO A 92 -21.63 -0.50 7.45
CA PRO A 92 -20.38 -1.23 7.37
C PRO A 92 -19.57 -0.81 6.13
N GLY A 93 -18.27 -1.10 6.15
CA GLY A 93 -17.34 -0.80 5.05
C GLY A 93 -16.99 -2.01 4.18
N ASN A 94 -15.80 -1.95 3.58
CA ASN A 94 -15.24 -2.98 2.70
C ASN A 94 -15.26 -4.38 3.35
N SER A 95 -15.92 -5.36 2.71
CA SER A 95 -16.15 -6.71 3.25
C SER A 95 -16.83 -6.74 4.63
N GLY A 96 -17.49 -5.64 5.04
CA GLY A 96 -18.07 -5.46 6.36
C GLY A 96 -19.48 -6.03 6.46
N SER A 97 -19.79 -6.58 7.64
CA SER A 97 -21.11 -7.16 7.95
C SER A 97 -21.91 -6.24 8.87
N HIS A 98 -23.21 -6.18 8.65
CA HIS A 98 -24.20 -5.49 9.51
C HIS A 98 -24.04 -5.82 11.02
N MET A 99 -23.51 -7.00 11.36
CA MET A 99 -23.25 -7.41 12.74
C MET A 99 -22.20 -6.56 13.48
N GLN A 100 -21.40 -5.75 12.77
CA GLN A 100 -20.40 -4.85 13.34
C GLN A 100 -20.99 -3.80 14.31
N ALA A 101 -22.26 -3.43 14.13
CA ALA A 101 -22.97 -2.47 15.00
C ALA A 101 -23.17 -2.93 16.46
N ARG A 102 -23.10 -4.24 16.73
CA ARG A 102 -23.54 -4.87 17.99
C ARG A 102 -22.95 -4.24 19.26
N SER A 103 -21.67 -3.86 19.23
CA SER A 103 -20.97 -3.36 20.40
C SER A 103 -21.37 -1.95 20.77
N LEU A 104 -21.63 -1.09 19.77
CA LEU A 104 -22.19 0.24 19.99
C LEU A 104 -23.62 0.12 20.53
N ALA A 105 -24.45 -0.67 19.86
CA ALA A 105 -25.87 -0.85 20.17
C ALA A 105 -26.11 -1.46 21.56
N SER A 106 -25.41 -2.54 21.93
CA SER A 106 -25.57 -3.20 23.22
C SER A 106 -25.16 -2.31 24.40
N VAL A 107 -24.07 -1.55 24.24
CA VAL A 107 -23.62 -0.58 25.25
C VAL A 107 -24.62 0.58 25.39
N ALA A 108 -25.21 1.05 24.27
CA ALA A 108 -26.26 2.07 24.30
C ALA A 108 -27.52 1.56 25.04
N LEU A 109 -28.02 0.38 24.68
CA LEU A 109 -29.19 -0.26 25.30
C LEU A 109 -28.97 -0.47 26.80
N ARG A 110 -27.84 -1.08 27.19
CA ARG A 110 -27.50 -1.29 28.60
C ARG A 110 -27.36 0.02 29.37
N LYS A 111 -26.85 1.10 28.74
CA LYS A 111 -26.77 2.42 29.36
C LYS A 111 -28.16 3.03 29.59
N ALA A 112 -29.08 2.93 28.62
CA ALA A 112 -30.46 3.38 28.77
C ALA A 112 -31.14 2.71 29.98
N LEU A 113 -31.06 1.36 30.03
CA LEU A 113 -31.66 0.54 31.09
C LEU A 113 -31.08 0.82 32.48
N SER A 114 -29.75 0.86 32.60
CA SER A 114 -29.07 1.00 33.90
C SER A 114 -29.18 2.40 34.51
N SER A 115 -29.25 3.43 33.66
CA SER A 115 -29.29 4.83 34.12
C SER A 115 -30.71 5.39 34.26
N LYS A 116 -31.75 4.56 34.07
CA LYS A 116 -33.18 4.95 34.09
C LYS A 116 -33.50 6.16 33.21
N TYR A 117 -32.88 6.28 32.03
CA TYR A 117 -33.25 7.32 31.08
C TYR A 117 -34.65 7.02 30.51
N GLU A 118 -35.45 8.08 30.30
CA GLU A 118 -36.73 7.98 29.59
C GLU A 118 -36.56 7.77 28.07
N TYR A 119 -35.32 7.78 27.59
CA TYR A 119 -34.94 7.67 26.18
C TYR A 119 -33.85 6.62 25.96
N HIS A 120 -33.80 6.09 24.75
CA HIS A 120 -32.84 5.08 24.29
C HIS A 120 -32.56 5.26 22.79
N PHE A 121 -31.65 4.46 22.25
CA PHE A 121 -31.25 4.50 20.84
C PHE A 121 -31.71 3.23 20.13
N ASP A 122 -32.43 3.41 19.02
CA ASP A 122 -32.82 2.33 18.11
C ASP A 122 -31.73 2.18 17.04
N TYR A 123 -30.97 1.09 17.12
CA TYR A 123 -29.89 0.81 16.17
C TYR A 123 -30.40 0.03 14.96
N PHE A 124 -30.29 0.64 13.79
CA PHE A 124 -30.47 0.03 12.49
C PHE A 124 -29.10 -0.20 11.85
N THR A 125 -29.01 -1.20 10.97
CA THR A 125 -27.75 -1.54 10.30
C THR A 125 -27.98 -2.14 8.91
N ILE A 126 -27.14 -1.75 7.96
CA ILE A 126 -27.21 -2.21 6.57
C ILE A 126 -26.27 -3.39 6.35
N ASN A 127 -26.72 -4.38 5.58
CA ASN A 127 -25.89 -5.43 5.00
C ASN A 127 -25.65 -5.12 3.51
N TYR A 128 -24.40 -4.91 3.11
CA TYR A 128 -23.98 -4.70 1.72
C TYR A 128 -23.41 -5.97 1.04
N ASN A 129 -23.94 -7.15 1.38
CA ASN A 129 -23.45 -8.46 0.89
C ASN A 129 -21.94 -8.74 1.18
N GLU A 130 -21.31 -7.92 2.02
CA GLU A 130 -19.86 -7.86 2.27
C GLU A 130 -19.05 -7.64 0.97
N GLU A 131 -19.52 -6.74 0.10
CA GLU A 131 -18.80 -6.35 -1.12
C GLU A 131 -17.48 -5.61 -0.85
N LEU A 132 -16.57 -5.67 -1.84
CA LEU A 132 -15.21 -5.12 -1.75
C LEU A 132 -15.14 -3.62 -2.09
N SER A 133 -15.99 -2.82 -1.46
CA SER A 133 -16.15 -1.38 -1.75
C SER A 133 -14.89 -0.51 -1.53
N GLY A 134 -13.86 -1.03 -0.86
CA GLY A 134 -12.57 -0.37 -0.67
C GLY A 134 -11.52 -0.73 -1.72
N LEU A 135 -11.80 -1.71 -2.58
CA LEU A 135 -10.92 -2.15 -3.66
C LEU A 135 -11.57 -1.97 -5.05
N TYR A 136 -12.88 -1.71 -5.10
CA TYR A 136 -13.65 -1.62 -6.34
C TYR A 136 -14.79 -0.59 -6.20
N GLY A 137 -14.80 0.42 -7.09
CA GLY A 137 -15.68 1.58 -6.97
C GLY A 137 -17.12 1.38 -7.44
N GLY A 138 -17.35 0.41 -8.34
CA GLY A 138 -18.65 0.22 -9.01
C GLY A 138 -19.84 -0.06 -8.08
N VAL A 139 -19.59 -0.54 -6.85
CA VAL A 139 -20.64 -0.78 -5.85
C VAL A 139 -21.06 0.47 -5.07
N LEU A 140 -20.17 1.47 -4.94
CA LEU A 140 -20.35 2.60 -4.00
C LEU A 140 -21.62 3.41 -4.28
N GLN A 141 -21.93 3.68 -5.55
CA GLN A 141 -23.14 4.41 -5.94
C GLN A 141 -24.42 3.67 -5.54
N SER A 142 -24.48 2.35 -5.77
CA SER A 142 -25.60 1.49 -5.40
C SER A 142 -25.76 1.37 -3.89
N GLN A 143 -24.66 1.29 -3.15
CA GLN A 143 -24.66 1.27 -1.68
C GLN A 143 -25.20 2.59 -1.11
N THR A 144 -24.82 3.75 -1.68
CA THR A 144 -25.36 5.06 -1.29
C THR A 144 -26.85 5.21 -1.59
N GLN A 145 -27.32 4.79 -2.77
CA GLN A 145 -28.75 4.82 -3.12
C GLN A 145 -29.59 3.95 -2.16
N PHE A 146 -29.13 2.73 -1.87
CA PHE A 146 -29.81 1.86 -0.91
C PHE A 146 -29.78 2.44 0.52
N ALA A 147 -28.69 3.09 0.93
CA ALA A 147 -28.61 3.75 2.23
C ALA A 147 -29.57 4.95 2.36
N ALA A 148 -29.71 5.76 1.31
CA ALA A 148 -30.67 6.86 1.26
C ALA A 148 -32.14 6.37 1.37
N ALA A 149 -32.46 5.27 0.68
CA ALA A 149 -33.74 4.58 0.84
C ALA A 149 -33.95 4.05 2.27
N CYS A 150 -32.90 3.48 2.89
CA CYS A 150 -32.94 3.03 4.28
C CYS A 150 -33.24 4.17 5.26
N VAL A 151 -32.63 5.35 5.10
CA VAL A 151 -32.92 6.54 5.93
C VAL A 151 -34.41 6.91 5.85
N THR A 152 -34.94 7.00 4.63
CA THR A 152 -36.37 7.32 4.39
C THR A 152 -37.27 6.25 5.02
N LYS A 153 -36.93 4.97 4.85
CA LYS A 153 -37.69 3.86 5.43
C LYS A 153 -37.69 3.90 6.95
N ILE A 154 -36.54 4.10 7.60
CA ILE A 154 -36.42 4.11 9.06
C ILE A 154 -37.32 5.19 9.66
N LEU A 155 -37.26 6.42 9.14
CA LEU A 155 -38.07 7.51 9.65
C LEU A 155 -39.58 7.25 9.47
N SER A 156 -39.99 6.56 8.39
CA SER A 156 -41.40 6.15 8.18
C SER A 156 -41.94 5.12 9.19
N LEU A 157 -41.08 4.45 9.95
CA LEU A 157 -41.50 3.50 11.00
C LEU A 157 -41.93 4.21 12.29
N TYR A 158 -41.47 5.44 12.52
CA TYR A 158 -41.82 6.22 13.70
C TYR A 158 -43.17 6.91 13.50
N LYS A 159 -44.07 6.73 14.48
CA LYS A 159 -45.43 7.29 14.45
C LYS A 159 -45.75 7.94 15.78
N SER A 160 -46.43 9.08 15.74
CA SER A 160 -47.00 9.70 16.94
C SER A 160 -47.97 8.73 17.61
N ASN A 161 -47.80 8.53 18.92
CA ASN A 161 -48.62 7.66 19.76
C ASN A 161 -48.51 8.13 21.22
N ARG A 162 -49.31 7.56 22.13
CA ARG A 162 -49.39 7.99 23.55
C ARG A 162 -48.05 7.96 24.31
N TYR A 163 -47.07 7.18 23.86
CA TYR A 163 -45.77 6.98 24.53
C TYR A 163 -44.62 7.77 23.89
N THR A 164 -44.76 8.22 22.64
CA THR A 164 -43.71 8.97 21.92
C THR A 164 -43.89 10.48 22.14
N LYS A 165 -42.95 11.14 22.83
CA LYS A 165 -43.01 12.61 23.07
C LYS A 165 -42.83 13.43 21.79
N SER A 166 -41.87 13.06 20.96
CA SER A 166 -41.58 13.69 19.67
C SER A 166 -41.17 12.64 18.64
N VAL A 167 -41.64 12.79 17.40
CA VAL A 167 -41.28 11.91 16.28
C VAL A 167 -39.93 12.38 15.72
N PRO A 168 -38.93 11.48 15.55
CA PRO A 168 -37.64 11.86 14.99
C PRO A 168 -37.78 12.37 13.56
N ILE A 169 -37.30 13.59 13.32
CA ILE A 169 -37.19 14.21 11.98
C ILE A 169 -35.83 13.93 11.30
N SER A 170 -34.86 13.41 12.06
CA SER A 170 -33.51 13.14 11.57
C SER A 170 -32.92 11.87 12.20
N ILE A 171 -31.85 11.36 11.57
CA ILE A 171 -31.15 10.14 11.96
C ILE A 171 -29.66 10.41 12.16
N ILE A 172 -29.05 9.73 13.14
CA ILE A 172 -27.60 9.73 13.35
C ILE A 172 -26.97 8.63 12.50
N LEU A 173 -25.96 8.94 11.70
CA LEU A 173 -25.22 7.92 10.94
C LEU A 173 -23.89 7.58 11.64
N ILE A 174 -23.55 6.29 11.68
CA ILE A 174 -22.23 5.82 12.10
C ILE A 174 -21.68 4.92 11.00
N GLY A 175 -20.56 5.29 10.38
CA GLY A 175 -19.97 4.54 9.28
C GLY A 175 -18.54 4.09 9.57
N GLN A 176 -18.23 2.82 9.29
CA GLN A 176 -16.86 2.29 9.39
C GLN A 176 -16.22 2.17 8.01
N SER A 177 -14.95 2.56 7.87
CA SER A 177 -14.20 2.42 6.60
C SER A 177 -15.00 3.06 5.45
N MET A 178 -15.15 2.40 4.29
CA MET A 178 -15.96 2.92 3.17
C MET A 178 -17.42 3.24 3.52
N GLY A 179 -18.01 2.61 4.55
CA GLY A 179 -19.34 2.95 5.05
C GLY A 179 -19.43 4.37 5.64
N GLY A 180 -18.31 4.89 6.17
CA GLY A 180 -18.20 6.29 6.59
C GLY A 180 -18.07 7.27 5.42
N LEU A 181 -17.54 6.84 4.27
CA LEU A 181 -17.50 7.65 3.06
C LEU A 181 -18.90 7.80 2.46
N ILE A 182 -19.68 6.71 2.47
CA ILE A 182 -21.12 6.74 2.15
C ILE A 182 -21.87 7.64 3.13
N ALA A 183 -21.63 7.50 4.44
CA ALA A 183 -22.27 8.33 5.46
C ALA A 183 -21.94 9.84 5.30
N LYS A 184 -20.69 10.21 4.95
CA LYS A 184 -20.33 11.59 4.61
C LYS A 184 -21.11 12.08 3.38
N ARG A 185 -21.22 11.26 2.33
CA ARG A 185 -21.97 11.65 1.12
C ARG A 185 -23.46 11.87 1.40
N LEU A 186 -24.09 11.06 2.25
CA LEU A 186 -25.50 11.20 2.63
C LEU A 186 -25.85 12.57 3.26
N LEU A 187 -24.90 13.25 3.92
CA LEU A 187 -25.10 14.61 4.45
C LEU A 187 -25.39 15.66 3.37
N ALA A 188 -24.91 15.45 2.15
CA ALA A 188 -25.11 16.32 0.99
C ALA A 188 -26.06 15.73 -0.07
N TYR A 189 -26.52 14.49 0.13
CA TYR A 189 -27.29 13.76 -0.89
C TYR A 189 -28.75 14.25 -0.93
N PRO A 190 -29.35 14.53 -2.11
CA PRO A 190 -30.60 15.30 -2.21
C PRO A 190 -31.80 14.78 -1.40
N SER A 191 -31.97 13.46 -1.26
CA SER A 191 -33.08 12.88 -0.49
C SER A 191 -32.84 12.79 1.01
N THR A 192 -31.60 12.91 1.47
CA THR A 192 -31.22 12.79 2.89
C THR A 192 -30.64 14.07 3.49
N ILE A 193 -30.42 15.12 2.70
CA ILE A 193 -29.86 16.39 3.16
C ILE A 193 -30.66 17.06 4.27
N ASN A 194 -31.98 16.87 4.36
CA ASN A 194 -32.78 17.44 5.45
C ASN A 194 -32.95 16.49 6.66
N THR A 195 -32.63 15.20 6.50
CA THR A 195 -32.87 14.16 7.50
C THR A 195 -31.59 13.59 8.12
N THR A 196 -30.41 13.91 7.58
CA THR A 196 -29.11 13.49 8.11
C THR A 196 -28.30 14.73 8.50
N ASN A 197 -28.05 14.89 9.80
CA ASN A 197 -27.33 16.04 10.35
C ASN A 197 -26.04 15.65 11.10
N ILE A 198 -26.00 14.47 11.73
CA ILE A 198 -24.85 14.02 12.54
C ILE A 198 -24.27 12.73 11.94
N VAL A 199 -22.96 12.75 11.66
CA VAL A 199 -22.20 11.57 11.20
C VAL A 199 -20.97 11.36 12.06
N ILE A 200 -20.76 10.12 12.48
CA ILE A 200 -19.52 9.65 13.11
C ILE A 200 -18.85 8.64 12.16
N THR A 201 -17.65 8.95 11.68
CA THR A 201 -16.87 8.04 10.84
C THR A 201 -15.76 7.37 11.64
N LEU A 202 -15.52 6.08 11.38
CA LEU A 202 -14.57 5.24 12.10
C LEU A 202 -13.57 4.64 11.10
N ALA A 203 -12.30 5.06 11.18
CA ALA A 203 -11.22 4.64 10.28
C ALA A 203 -11.58 4.72 8.77
N THR A 204 -12.21 5.82 8.37
CA THR A 204 -12.67 6.06 6.99
C THR A 204 -11.63 6.87 6.21
N PRO A 205 -11.22 6.46 5.00
CA PRO A 205 -10.34 7.27 4.14
C PRO A 205 -11.13 8.43 3.50
N LEU A 206 -11.14 9.60 4.15
CA LEU A 206 -11.92 10.77 3.73
C LEU A 206 -11.14 11.79 2.89
N GLU A 207 -9.82 11.84 3.02
CA GLU A 207 -8.96 12.79 2.30
C GLU A 207 -8.70 12.35 0.86
N ALA A 208 -8.38 11.07 0.67
CA ALA A 208 -8.14 10.40 -0.60
C ALA A 208 -8.36 8.88 -0.44
N PRO A 209 -8.62 8.13 -1.52
CA PRO A 209 -8.62 6.66 -1.47
C PRO A 209 -7.25 6.11 -1.05
N VAL A 210 -7.24 4.96 -0.34
CA VAL A 210 -5.99 4.29 0.06
C VAL A 210 -5.22 3.77 -1.15
N ILE A 211 -5.95 3.17 -2.10
CA ILE A 211 -5.47 2.79 -3.42
C ILE A 211 -6.59 3.13 -4.41
N ASN A 212 -6.26 3.87 -5.46
CA ASN A 212 -7.20 4.23 -6.51
C ASN A 212 -7.14 3.18 -7.63
N PHE A 213 -7.90 2.08 -7.46
CA PHE A 213 -7.89 0.92 -8.36
C PHE A 213 -8.55 1.19 -9.71
N ASP A 214 -9.66 1.93 -9.73
CA ASP A 214 -10.48 2.18 -10.91
C ASP A 214 -10.98 3.63 -10.96
N SER A 215 -11.41 4.08 -12.13
CA SER A 215 -11.94 5.44 -12.31
C SER A 215 -13.23 5.69 -11.54
N VAL A 216 -14.01 4.65 -11.20
CA VAL A 216 -15.30 4.84 -10.50
C VAL A 216 -15.08 5.18 -9.02
N ILE A 217 -14.00 4.69 -8.39
CA ILE A 217 -13.55 5.19 -7.08
C ILE A 217 -13.24 6.68 -7.18
N ASN A 218 -12.44 7.08 -8.16
CA ASN A 218 -12.10 8.49 -8.40
C ASN A 218 -13.35 9.36 -8.53
N ASP A 219 -14.24 8.99 -9.45
CA ASP A 219 -15.44 9.74 -9.78
C ASP A 219 -16.37 9.85 -8.58
N TYR A 220 -16.44 8.81 -7.73
CA TYR A 220 -17.21 8.85 -6.49
C TYR A 220 -16.68 9.89 -5.49
N TYR A 221 -15.34 9.99 -5.30
CA TYR A 221 -14.75 11.02 -4.44
C TYR A 221 -14.92 12.44 -5.03
N MET A 222 -14.80 12.60 -6.35
CA MET A 222 -15.02 13.89 -7.02
C MET A 222 -16.49 14.31 -6.89
N LEU A 223 -17.44 13.42 -7.21
CA LEU A 223 -18.88 13.66 -7.11
C LEU A 223 -19.31 13.99 -5.68
N MET A 224 -18.80 13.27 -4.67
CA MET A 224 -19.06 13.60 -3.26
C MET A 224 -18.61 15.03 -2.92
N ASN A 225 -17.43 15.46 -3.39
CA ASN A 225 -16.96 16.83 -3.14
C ASN A 225 -17.84 17.86 -3.87
N LEU A 226 -18.25 17.58 -5.12
CA LEU A 226 -19.14 18.46 -5.90
C LEU A 226 -20.53 18.60 -5.26
N GLU A 227 -21.11 17.51 -4.74
CA GLU A 227 -22.38 17.54 -3.99
C GLU A 227 -22.25 18.38 -2.71
N TRP A 228 -21.14 18.24 -1.98
CA TRP A 228 -20.86 19.04 -0.78
C TRP A 228 -20.69 20.54 -1.10
N GLU A 229 -19.99 20.90 -2.17
CA GLU A 229 -19.89 22.29 -2.63
C GLU A 229 -21.27 22.85 -3.03
N ALA A 230 -22.00 22.12 -3.89
CA ALA A 230 -23.25 22.59 -4.47
C ALA A 230 -24.40 22.72 -3.46
N TYR A 231 -24.48 21.81 -2.48
CA TYR A 231 -25.64 21.69 -1.58
C TYR A 231 -25.36 22.02 -0.11
N VAL A 232 -24.10 21.96 0.35
CA VAL A 232 -23.75 22.23 1.75
C VAL A 232 -22.99 23.56 1.87
N ARG A 233 -21.76 23.65 1.34
CA ARG A 233 -20.88 24.83 1.51
C ARG A 233 -21.46 26.11 0.89
N LYS A 234 -22.21 25.98 -0.22
CA LYS A 234 -22.95 27.10 -0.83
C LYS A 234 -24.02 27.72 0.10
N TYR A 235 -24.54 26.97 1.07
CA TYR A 235 -25.65 27.37 1.93
C TYR A 235 -25.23 27.27 3.40
N LYS A 236 -24.71 28.37 3.94
CA LYS A 236 -24.19 28.44 5.33
C LYS A 236 -25.17 27.91 6.39
N GLU A 237 -26.48 28.14 6.24
CA GLU A 237 -27.51 27.60 7.15
C GLU A 237 -27.63 26.07 7.12
N VAL A 238 -27.24 25.43 6.02
CA VAL A 238 -27.19 23.96 5.87
C VAL A 238 -25.88 23.45 6.44
N GLU A 239 -24.76 24.11 6.10
CA GLU A 239 -23.42 23.81 6.62
C GLU A 239 -23.38 23.84 8.15
N GLU A 240 -23.89 24.89 8.79
CA GLU A 240 -23.95 25.03 10.25
C GLU A 240 -24.85 24.00 10.95
N LYS A 241 -25.71 23.29 10.20
CA LYS A 241 -26.53 22.15 10.68
C LYS A 241 -25.86 20.80 10.49
N LYS A 242 -24.76 20.71 9.74
CA LYS A 242 -24.03 19.44 9.54
C LYS A 242 -22.99 19.26 10.62
N PHE A 243 -22.86 18.05 11.16
CA PHE A 243 -21.88 17.74 12.19
C PHE A 243 -21.16 16.44 11.86
N LEU A 244 -19.95 16.57 11.31
CA LEU A 244 -19.10 15.45 10.92
C LEU A 244 -17.98 15.26 11.98
N ILE A 245 -17.99 14.11 12.64
CA ILE A 245 -16.94 13.66 13.56
C ILE A 245 -16.14 12.56 12.85
N THR A 246 -14.83 12.73 12.73
CA THR A 246 -13.96 11.73 12.13
C THR A 246 -13.01 11.16 13.18
N ILE A 247 -13.05 9.83 13.33
CA ILE A 247 -12.24 9.12 14.31
C ILE A 247 -11.31 8.17 13.56
N GLY A 248 -10.05 8.58 13.45
CA GLY A 248 -8.99 7.75 12.90
C GLY A 248 -8.50 6.71 13.91
N SER A 249 -8.02 5.59 13.40
CA SER A 249 -7.25 4.67 14.21
C SER A 249 -5.80 5.15 14.39
N GLY A 250 -5.05 4.46 15.24
CA GLY A 250 -3.59 4.60 15.31
C GLY A 250 -2.85 3.59 14.41
N PRO A 251 -1.55 3.36 14.65
CA PRO A 251 -0.68 2.55 13.79
C PRO A 251 -1.01 1.04 13.73
N ARG A 252 -1.93 0.52 14.57
CA ARG A 252 -2.40 -0.87 14.45
C ARG A 252 -3.42 -1.05 13.32
N ASP A 253 -3.98 0.03 12.78
CA ASP A 253 -4.64 0.00 11.48
C ASP A 253 -3.58 -0.01 10.38
N VAL A 254 -3.53 -1.12 9.65
CA VAL A 254 -2.64 -1.33 8.49
C VAL A 254 -3.39 -1.22 7.16
N LEU A 255 -4.73 -1.04 7.19
CA LEU A 255 -5.57 -0.95 6.00
C LEU A 255 -5.84 0.51 5.62
N VAL A 256 -6.05 1.39 6.60
CA VAL A 256 -6.26 2.82 6.37
C VAL A 256 -5.20 3.63 7.14
N PRO A 257 -4.23 4.25 6.44
CA PRO A 257 -3.29 5.17 7.07
C PRO A 257 -4.00 6.32 7.79
N ALA A 258 -3.60 6.58 9.04
CA ALA A 258 -4.28 7.54 9.91
C ALA A 258 -4.43 8.95 9.30
N GLY A 259 -3.42 9.44 8.56
CA GLY A 259 -3.47 10.73 7.87
C GLY A 259 -4.65 10.87 6.91
N LEU A 260 -5.03 9.80 6.20
CA LEU A 260 -6.15 9.81 5.24
C LEU A 260 -7.54 9.88 5.90
N THR A 261 -7.62 9.74 7.23
CA THR A 261 -8.89 9.81 7.97
C THR A 261 -9.35 11.22 8.31
N SER A 262 -8.50 12.22 8.00
CA SER A 262 -8.85 13.64 8.14
C SER A 262 -9.73 14.13 7.00
N SER A 263 -10.51 15.19 7.23
CA SER A 263 -11.29 15.86 6.18
C SER A 263 -11.55 17.31 6.58
N ASN A 264 -11.47 18.25 5.63
CA ASN A 264 -11.65 19.67 5.91
C ASN A 264 -13.09 20.02 6.35
N ASP A 265 -14.07 19.18 6.01
CA ASP A 265 -15.48 19.31 6.44
C ASP A 265 -15.75 18.82 7.88
N SER A 266 -14.72 18.33 8.58
CA SER A 266 -14.89 17.71 9.90
C SER A 266 -14.97 18.78 10.98
N HIS A 267 -16.02 18.73 11.78
CA HIS A 267 -16.14 19.57 12.99
C HIS A 267 -15.13 19.15 14.06
N ILE A 268 -14.84 17.84 14.12
CA ILE A 268 -13.74 17.27 14.89
C ILE A 268 -13.11 16.17 14.05
N SER A 269 -11.78 16.21 13.95
CA SER A 269 -10.96 15.10 13.50
C SER A 269 -10.04 14.70 14.65
N ALA A 270 -10.01 13.43 15.02
CA ALA A 270 -9.20 12.92 16.13
C ALA A 270 -8.77 11.47 15.93
N LEU A 271 -7.56 11.13 16.36
CA LEU A 271 -7.12 9.75 16.43
C LEU A 271 -7.49 9.14 17.80
N THR A 272 -7.81 7.85 17.82
CA THR A 272 -8.01 7.05 19.05
C THR A 272 -6.85 7.13 20.05
N THR A 273 -5.65 7.46 19.60
CA THR A 273 -4.46 7.71 20.43
C THR A 273 -4.47 9.06 21.17
N ALA A 274 -5.29 10.02 20.74
CA ALA A 274 -5.40 11.36 21.29
C ALA A 274 -6.72 11.62 22.05
N ILE A 275 -7.76 10.82 21.79
CA ILE A 275 -9.08 10.97 22.44
C ILE A 275 -8.98 10.71 23.96
N PRO A 276 -9.46 11.63 24.83
CA PRO A 276 -9.46 11.46 26.28
C PRO A 276 -10.12 10.16 26.75
N GLY A 277 -9.40 9.39 27.56
CA GLY A 277 -9.90 8.11 28.08
C GLY A 277 -9.91 6.95 27.06
N VAL A 278 -9.42 7.17 25.84
CA VAL A 278 -9.18 6.11 24.85
C VAL A 278 -7.70 5.73 24.85
N TRP A 279 -6.82 6.60 24.34
CA TRP A 279 -5.36 6.43 24.28
C TRP A 279 -4.87 5.02 23.88
N VAL A 280 -5.59 4.35 22.99
CA VAL A 280 -5.25 3.00 22.50
C VAL A 280 -5.26 2.96 20.99
N THR A 281 -4.58 1.95 20.44
CA THR A 281 -4.44 1.70 19.01
C THR A 281 -5.26 0.47 18.62
N PRO A 282 -6.57 0.58 18.37
CA PRO A 282 -7.32 -0.52 17.76
C PRO A 282 -6.73 -0.84 16.36
N ASP A 283 -6.88 -2.09 15.91
CA ASP A 283 -6.74 -2.40 14.49
C ASP A 283 -8.02 -2.00 13.73
N HIS A 284 -7.99 -2.06 12.40
CA HIS A 284 -9.07 -1.55 11.53
C HIS A 284 -10.46 -2.08 11.93
N VAL A 285 -10.55 -3.38 12.25
CA VAL A 285 -11.81 -4.04 12.63
C VAL A 285 -12.15 -3.79 14.10
N SER A 286 -11.15 -3.67 14.98
CA SER A 286 -11.35 -3.32 16.40
C SER A 286 -12.08 -2.01 16.62
N MET A 287 -12.03 -1.06 15.68
CA MET A 287 -12.65 0.27 15.81
C MET A 287 -14.11 0.25 16.29
N VAL A 288 -14.93 -0.71 15.86
CA VAL A 288 -16.37 -0.77 16.22
C VAL A 288 -16.68 -1.46 17.54
N TRP A 289 -15.77 -2.30 18.05
CA TRP A 289 -15.97 -3.06 19.30
C TRP A 289 -15.01 -2.70 20.43
N CYS A 290 -14.05 -1.81 20.16
CA CYS A 290 -13.07 -1.31 21.12
C CYS A 290 -13.76 -0.60 22.30
N LYS A 291 -13.75 -1.22 23.49
CA LYS A 291 -14.52 -0.77 24.67
C LYS A 291 -14.25 0.68 25.06
N GLN A 292 -12.99 1.10 25.07
CA GLN A 292 -12.66 2.49 25.41
C GLN A 292 -13.35 3.47 24.45
N LEU A 293 -13.24 3.26 23.13
CA LEU A 293 -13.85 4.11 22.12
C LEU A 293 -15.39 4.03 22.14
N VAL A 294 -15.96 2.81 22.17
CA VAL A 294 -17.42 2.57 22.23
C VAL A 294 -18.05 3.26 23.43
N MET A 295 -17.36 3.29 24.58
CA MET A 295 -17.83 3.98 25.78
C MET A 295 -17.81 5.51 25.64
N VAL A 296 -16.83 6.08 24.93
CA VAL A 296 -16.76 7.54 24.68
C VAL A 296 -17.80 7.95 23.64
N VAL A 297 -17.93 7.23 22.52
CA VAL A 297 -18.97 7.48 21.51
C VAL A 297 -20.36 7.43 22.13
N ASN A 298 -20.68 6.39 22.91
CA ASN A 298 -21.98 6.33 23.59
C ASN A 298 -22.18 7.43 24.65
N ARG A 299 -21.14 7.88 25.36
CA ARG A 299 -21.27 9.03 26.28
C ARG A 299 -21.62 10.32 25.55
N PHE A 300 -21.02 10.55 24.38
CA PHE A 300 -21.35 11.67 23.51
C PHE A 300 -22.80 11.58 22.97
N LEU A 301 -23.22 10.42 22.46
CA LEU A 301 -24.59 10.23 21.96
C LEU A 301 -25.63 10.56 23.05
N PHE A 302 -25.43 10.09 24.29
CA PHE A 302 -26.33 10.40 25.40
C PHE A 302 -26.25 11.86 25.89
N SER A 303 -25.19 12.63 25.63
CA SER A 303 -25.09 14.03 26.07
C SER A 303 -25.76 15.03 25.11
N ILE A 304 -25.98 14.64 23.86
CA ILE A 304 -26.64 15.47 22.83
C ILE A 304 -28.17 15.28 22.78
N ILE A 305 -28.74 14.40 23.59
CA ILE A 305 -30.20 14.26 23.69
C ILE A 305 -30.78 15.39 24.55
N ASP A 306 -31.94 15.90 24.13
CA ASP A 306 -32.79 16.77 24.93
C ASP A 306 -33.80 15.92 25.74
N PRO A 307 -33.83 16.01 27.09
CA PRO A 307 -34.78 15.28 27.92
C PRO A 307 -36.27 15.60 27.65
N HIS A 308 -36.59 16.79 27.12
CA HIS A 308 -37.97 17.21 26.89
C HIS A 308 -38.55 16.53 25.65
N THR A 309 -37.88 16.65 24.50
CA THR A 309 -38.27 16.00 23.24
C THR A 309 -37.92 14.52 23.19
N THR A 310 -37.00 14.04 24.04
CA THR A 310 -36.36 12.71 23.98
C THR A 310 -35.61 12.43 22.67
N GLN A 311 -35.29 13.48 21.91
CA GLN A 311 -34.60 13.41 20.62
C GLN A 311 -33.31 14.24 20.64
N VAL A 312 -32.56 14.26 19.54
CA VAL A 312 -31.33 15.06 19.41
C VAL A 312 -31.63 16.55 19.57
N THR A 313 -30.82 17.25 20.35
CA THR A 313 -30.93 18.69 20.59
C THR A 313 -30.74 19.50 19.29
N GLU A 314 -31.60 20.49 19.03
CA GLU A 314 -31.44 21.38 17.86
C GLU A 314 -30.34 22.45 18.05
N ASN A 315 -29.88 22.65 19.30
CA ASN A 315 -28.78 23.55 19.62
C ASN A 315 -27.42 22.97 19.19
N ASN A 316 -26.93 23.39 18.01
CA ASN A 316 -25.64 22.97 17.45
C ASN A 316 -24.43 23.38 18.32
N GLN A 317 -24.51 24.48 19.08
CA GLN A 317 -23.44 24.86 20.02
C GLN A 317 -23.31 23.85 21.17
N LYS A 318 -24.42 23.31 21.68
CA LYS A 318 -24.44 22.23 22.68
C LYS A 318 -23.85 20.93 22.12
N ILE A 319 -24.13 20.60 20.86
CA ILE A 319 -23.51 19.46 20.17
C ILE A 319 -22.00 19.67 20.05
N ALA A 320 -21.57 20.82 19.53
CA ALA A 320 -20.16 21.15 19.35
C ALA A 320 -19.37 21.15 20.67
N ALA A 321 -19.92 21.75 21.74
CA ALA A 321 -19.32 21.74 23.07
C ALA A 321 -19.20 20.31 23.64
N SER A 322 -20.26 19.49 23.52
CA SER A 322 -20.24 18.09 23.94
C SER A 322 -19.21 17.28 23.16
N ALA A 323 -19.13 17.48 21.84
CA ALA A 323 -18.19 16.77 20.98
C ALA A 323 -16.74 17.12 21.34
N ARG A 324 -16.43 18.42 21.54
CA ARG A 324 -15.10 18.87 21.99
C ARG A 324 -14.72 18.25 23.34
N GLN A 325 -15.66 18.21 24.29
CA GLN A 325 -15.44 17.60 25.61
C GLN A 325 -15.05 16.12 25.55
N TYR A 326 -15.60 15.34 24.61
CA TYR A 326 -15.37 13.90 24.52
C TYR A 326 -14.27 13.48 23.53
N PHE A 327 -14.01 14.27 22.49
CA PHE A 327 -13.12 13.87 21.38
C PHE A 327 -11.88 14.76 21.19
N GLU A 328 -11.84 15.96 21.78
CA GLU A 328 -10.67 16.84 21.73
C GLU A 328 -9.97 16.93 23.10
N THR A 329 -8.65 17.07 23.09
CA THR A 329 -7.88 17.40 24.30
C THR A 329 -7.47 18.87 24.23
N ASN A 330 -8.00 19.72 25.13
CA ASN A 330 -7.50 21.09 25.24
C ASN A 330 -6.12 21.08 25.93
N ARG A 331 -5.18 21.86 25.37
CA ARG A 331 -3.81 22.05 25.89
C ARG A 331 -3.40 23.51 25.96
N SER A 332 -4.36 24.44 25.86
CA SER A 332 -4.09 25.84 26.14
C SER A 332 -3.65 26.02 27.59
N MET A 333 -2.67 26.89 27.79
CA MET A 333 -2.23 27.36 29.11
C MET A 333 -2.89 28.71 29.49
N ILE A 334 -3.75 29.22 28.60
CA ILE A 334 -4.32 30.57 28.62
C ILE A 334 -5.84 30.46 28.40
N LEU A 335 -6.61 31.28 29.13
CA LEU A 335 -8.06 31.32 29.04
C LEU A 335 -8.53 31.79 27.65
N ASN A 336 -9.58 31.16 27.12
CA ASN A 336 -10.19 31.60 25.87
C ASN A 336 -11.20 32.75 26.13
N PRO A 337 -11.00 33.98 25.61
CA PRO A 337 -11.89 35.11 25.92
C PRO A 337 -13.35 34.90 25.47
N PHE A 338 -13.60 33.99 24.53
CA PHE A 338 -14.94 33.69 24.03
C PHE A 338 -15.73 32.68 24.88
N ILE A 339 -15.12 32.09 25.92
CA ILE A 339 -15.81 31.15 26.82
C ILE A 339 -16.36 31.91 28.04
N ILE A 340 -17.69 31.94 28.15
CA ILE A 340 -18.40 32.47 29.33
C ILE A 340 -18.22 31.49 30.49
N ARG A 341 -17.66 31.96 31.60
CA ARG A 341 -17.38 31.16 32.80
C ARG A 341 -18.37 31.53 33.91
N PRO A 342 -19.04 30.55 34.55
CA PRO A 342 -19.87 30.83 35.72
C PRO A 342 -18.99 31.08 36.95
N ASN A 343 -19.41 32.04 37.79
CA ASN A 343 -18.89 32.16 39.14
C ASN A 343 -19.53 31.12 40.05
N VAL A 344 -18.70 30.48 40.87
CA VAL A 344 -19.07 29.43 41.81
C VAL A 344 -18.83 29.97 43.22
N THR A 345 -19.82 29.84 44.09
CA THR A 345 -19.68 30.16 45.52
C THR A 345 -18.97 29.01 46.23
N MET A 346 -17.95 29.34 47.02
CA MET A 346 -17.15 28.37 47.78
C MET A 346 -17.45 28.45 49.27
N GLN A 347 -17.36 27.31 49.96
CA GLN A 347 -17.75 27.19 51.37
C GLN A 347 -16.60 27.63 52.30
N ALA A 348 -16.90 28.53 53.24
CA ALA A 348 -15.94 29.01 54.24
C ALA A 348 -15.50 27.91 55.22
N ASP A 349 -16.44 27.08 55.69
CA ASP A 349 -16.19 25.85 56.47
C ASP A 349 -15.73 24.70 55.57
N SER A 350 -14.57 24.88 54.96
CA SER A 350 -13.83 23.85 54.23
C SER A 350 -12.34 23.99 54.54
N PHE A 351 -11.51 23.01 54.18
CA PHE A 351 -10.09 23.05 54.54
C PHE A 351 -9.30 23.85 53.50
N TRP A 352 -8.92 25.08 53.84
CA TRP A 352 -8.09 25.95 53.00
C TRP A 352 -6.62 25.86 53.40
N TYR A 353 -5.75 25.72 52.40
CA TYR A 353 -4.31 25.51 52.61
C TYR A 353 -3.49 26.24 51.54
N GLU A 354 -2.52 27.05 51.95
CA GLU A 354 -1.58 27.78 51.08
C GLU A 354 -0.15 27.28 51.36
N ASP A 355 0.59 26.87 50.33
CA ASP A 355 2.00 26.44 50.45
C ASP A 355 2.89 27.44 49.70
N ASN A 356 3.92 27.93 50.39
CA ASN A 356 4.86 28.92 49.85
C ASN A 356 5.96 28.30 48.97
N ARG A 357 6.08 26.97 48.93
CA ARG A 357 7.08 26.28 48.09
C ARG A 357 6.65 26.36 46.62
N ARG A 358 7.62 26.52 45.72
CA ARG A 358 7.34 26.48 44.27
C ARG A 358 7.07 25.06 43.76
N ILE A 359 7.72 24.06 44.34
CA ILE A 359 7.59 22.66 43.93
C ILE A 359 7.30 21.81 45.17
N TYR A 360 6.19 21.08 45.17
CA TYR A 360 5.76 20.24 46.29
C TYR A 360 4.76 19.16 45.88
N GLN A 361 4.64 18.14 46.72
CA GLN A 361 3.65 17.07 46.62
C GLN A 361 2.82 17.00 47.90
N ILE A 362 1.50 16.84 47.75
CA ILE A 362 0.56 16.53 48.83
C ILE A 362 0.03 15.12 48.58
N SER A 363 0.19 14.22 49.56
CA SER A 363 -0.39 12.88 49.54
C SER A 363 -1.30 12.70 50.76
N ARG A 364 -2.49 12.13 50.55
CA ARG A 364 -3.47 11.82 51.61
C ARG A 364 -4.16 10.48 51.31
N PRO A 365 -4.34 9.59 52.30
CA PRO A 365 -5.03 8.31 52.09
C PRO A 365 -6.53 8.49 51.81
N GLU A 366 -7.14 9.50 52.41
CA GLU A 366 -8.52 9.94 52.17
C GLU A 366 -8.66 11.44 52.50
N ILE A 367 -9.79 12.03 52.08
CA ILE A 367 -10.18 13.40 52.40
C ILE A 367 -11.62 13.39 52.92
N GLU A 368 -11.82 13.80 54.17
CA GLU A 368 -13.14 13.85 54.82
C GLU A 368 -13.95 15.11 54.49
N ARG A 369 -13.28 16.25 54.35
CA ARG A 369 -13.87 17.57 54.07
C ARG A 369 -13.30 18.17 52.80
N THR A 370 -14.11 18.92 52.06
CA THR A 370 -13.66 19.64 50.84
C THR A 370 -12.38 20.41 51.14
N THR A 371 -11.36 20.19 50.31
CA THR A 371 -10.03 20.78 50.48
C THR A 371 -9.75 21.73 49.32
N HIS A 372 -9.30 22.94 49.64
CA HIS A 372 -8.94 23.98 48.69
C HIS A 372 -7.46 24.35 48.88
N LEU A 373 -6.62 23.92 47.95
CA LEU A 373 -5.22 24.32 47.87
C LEU A 373 -5.13 25.67 47.14
N MET A 374 -4.47 26.64 47.75
CA MET A 374 -4.29 28.00 47.26
C MET A 374 -2.89 28.16 46.66
N ILE A 375 -2.83 28.51 45.37
CA ILE A 375 -1.60 28.83 44.64
C ILE A 375 -1.61 30.34 44.39
N ARG A 376 -0.70 31.05 45.06
CA ARG A 376 -0.66 32.51 45.03
C ARG A 376 -0.12 33.07 43.71
N LEU A 377 -0.79 34.08 43.17
CA LEU A 377 -0.34 34.85 42.01
C LEU A 377 0.73 35.85 42.46
N VAL A 378 1.91 35.79 41.83
CA VAL A 378 3.07 36.66 42.12
C VAL A 378 3.81 37.01 40.83
N SER A 379 4.35 38.23 40.76
CA SER A 379 5.00 38.78 39.56
C SER A 379 6.44 38.32 39.32
N PHE A 380 6.99 37.42 40.15
CA PHE A 380 8.35 36.90 39.97
C PHE A 380 8.44 36.05 38.68
N PRO A 381 9.51 36.17 37.86
CA PRO A 381 9.67 35.38 36.64
C PRO A 381 9.61 33.86 36.86
N GLN A 382 10.10 33.40 38.02
CA GLN A 382 10.09 31.99 38.44
C GLN A 382 8.68 31.44 38.75
N ASN A 383 7.64 32.26 38.63
CA ASN A 383 6.25 31.93 38.91
C ASN A 383 5.34 32.24 37.70
N ARG A 384 5.89 32.30 36.49
CA ARG A 384 5.12 32.56 35.26
C ARG A 384 4.14 31.44 34.90
N PHE A 385 4.48 30.21 35.27
CA PHE A 385 3.76 29.00 34.90
C PHE A 385 3.58 28.07 36.10
N VAL A 386 2.47 27.33 36.11
CA VAL A 386 2.28 26.19 37.01
C VAL A 386 1.72 24.98 36.26
N ALA A 387 2.30 23.82 36.55
CA ALA A 387 1.69 22.52 36.26
C ALA A 387 1.15 21.92 37.56
N VAL A 388 -0.13 21.53 37.55
CA VAL A 388 -0.77 20.79 38.64
C VAL A 388 -1.23 19.44 38.11
N GLU A 389 -0.67 18.36 38.64
CA GLU A 389 -1.19 17.00 38.42
C GLU A 389 -1.99 16.55 39.63
N SER A 390 -3.16 15.95 39.40
CA SER A 390 -3.96 15.30 40.43
C SER A 390 -4.23 13.83 40.12
N VAL A 391 -4.13 12.98 41.14
CA VAL A 391 -4.40 11.54 41.08
C VAL A 391 -5.67 11.23 41.85
N ASN A 392 -6.59 10.47 41.24
CA ASN A 392 -7.89 10.04 41.78
C ASN A 392 -8.90 11.15 42.15
N VAL A 393 -8.66 12.40 41.73
CA VAL A 393 -9.64 13.49 41.82
C VAL A 393 -10.71 13.31 40.74
N ASP A 394 -11.91 12.86 41.13
CA ASP A 394 -13.03 12.62 40.20
C ASP A 394 -13.86 13.90 39.91
N ASP A 395 -13.65 15.01 40.64
CA ASP A 395 -14.33 16.33 40.46
C ASP A 395 -14.33 16.83 39.00
N ARG A 396 -15.47 17.31 38.49
CA ARG A 396 -15.53 17.89 37.13
C ARG A 396 -14.81 19.23 37.07
N ASP A 397 -15.23 20.16 37.93
CA ASP A 397 -14.59 21.45 38.12
C ASP A 397 -13.73 21.41 39.38
N TRP A 398 -12.42 21.53 39.17
CA TRP A 398 -11.41 21.34 40.22
C TRP A 398 -10.29 22.38 40.23
N ILE A 399 -10.19 23.24 39.19
CA ILE A 399 -9.32 24.43 39.22
C ILE A 399 -10.16 25.69 39.00
N PHE A 400 -9.89 26.71 39.81
CA PHE A 400 -10.59 27.99 39.81
C PHE A 400 -9.61 29.17 39.95
N GLY A 401 -10.01 30.35 39.49
CA GLY A 401 -9.34 31.62 39.78
C GLY A 401 -10.19 32.44 40.74
N CYS A 402 -9.58 33.14 41.70
CA CYS A 402 -10.35 33.92 42.67
C CYS A 402 -9.56 35.01 43.40
N ASN A 403 -10.31 35.80 44.17
CA ASN A 403 -9.81 36.87 45.00
C ASN A 403 -9.99 36.53 46.49
N ALA A 404 -8.91 36.12 47.16
CA ALA A 404 -8.93 35.68 48.56
C ALA A 404 -8.94 36.87 49.56
N LYS A 405 -9.95 37.74 49.44
CA LYS A 405 -10.17 38.91 50.31
C LYS A 405 -10.88 38.55 51.62
N ASN A 406 -11.66 37.46 51.66
CA ASN A 406 -12.42 37.07 52.84
C ASN A 406 -11.58 36.26 53.84
N VAL A 407 -11.87 36.42 55.13
CA VAL A 407 -11.25 35.65 56.22
C VAL A 407 -12.33 34.87 56.95
N TYR A 408 -12.04 33.63 57.31
CA TYR A 408 -12.89 32.80 58.18
C TYR A 408 -12.00 32.20 59.27
N ASN A 409 -12.39 32.39 60.53
CA ASN A 409 -11.53 32.17 61.70
C ASN A 409 -10.16 32.85 61.54
N SER A 410 -9.11 32.10 61.18
CA SER A 410 -7.72 32.57 61.06
C SER A 410 -7.13 32.44 59.66
N TYR A 411 -7.88 31.94 58.67
CA TYR A 411 -7.38 31.72 57.30
C TYR A 411 -8.14 32.55 56.27
N ARG A 412 -7.44 32.91 55.19
CA ARG A 412 -8.06 33.54 54.01
C ARG A 412 -8.80 32.48 53.19
N TYR A 413 -9.90 32.87 52.57
CA TYR A 413 -10.64 32.02 51.65
C TYR A 413 -11.23 32.85 50.52
N CYS A 414 -11.57 32.17 49.42
CA CYS A 414 -12.34 32.78 48.34
C CYS A 414 -13.83 32.48 48.55
N LYS A 415 -14.65 33.54 48.61
CA LYS A 415 -16.12 33.39 48.66
C LYS A 415 -16.70 33.09 47.28
N GLU A 416 -16.17 33.75 46.26
CA GLU A 416 -16.55 33.62 44.85
C GLU A 416 -15.30 33.26 44.04
N ALA A 417 -15.45 32.33 43.10
CA ALA A 417 -14.36 31.82 42.27
C ALA A 417 -14.87 31.43 40.87
N THR A 418 -14.07 31.69 39.85
CA THR A 418 -14.41 31.43 38.45
C THR A 418 -13.76 30.12 38.00
N SER A 419 -14.50 29.21 37.36
CA SER A 419 -13.93 27.93 36.91
C SER A 419 -12.88 28.11 35.80
N LEU A 420 -11.71 27.48 35.97
CA LEU A 420 -10.63 27.41 34.96
C LEU A 420 -10.51 26.00 34.36
N SER A 421 -11.53 25.16 34.49
CA SER A 421 -11.51 23.76 34.04
C SER A 421 -11.20 23.57 32.56
N GLU A 422 -11.35 24.62 31.72
CA GLU A 422 -10.90 24.60 30.32
C GLU A 422 -9.39 24.35 30.17
N LEU A 423 -8.59 24.76 31.16
CA LEU A 423 -7.13 24.57 31.22
C LEU A 423 -6.74 23.20 31.80
N SER A 424 -7.73 22.36 32.13
CA SER A 424 -7.52 21.01 32.63
C SER A 424 -7.89 19.95 31.60
N ARG A 425 -7.14 18.86 31.63
CA ARG A 425 -7.32 17.68 30.80
C ARG A 425 -7.05 16.41 31.59
N TRP A 426 -7.72 15.33 31.22
CA TRP A 426 -7.29 14.01 31.66
C TRP A 426 -5.96 13.65 30.97
N THR A 427 -5.09 12.96 31.68
CA THR A 427 -3.84 12.41 31.13
C THR A 427 -3.89 10.89 31.15
N GLY A 428 -3.23 10.26 30.19
CA GLY A 428 -3.11 8.81 30.16
C GLY A 428 -2.28 8.32 31.36
N ALA A 429 -2.67 7.18 31.94
CA ALA A 429 -1.99 6.59 33.08
C ALA A 429 -1.95 5.06 32.98
N ALA A 430 -0.94 4.44 33.59
CA ALA A 430 -0.94 3.00 33.82
C ALA A 430 -2.08 2.62 34.78
N THR A 431 -2.71 1.46 34.56
CA THR A 431 -3.93 1.03 35.27
C THR A 431 -3.83 1.04 36.79
N ASN A 432 -2.63 0.82 37.32
CA ASN A 432 -2.37 0.67 38.76
C ASN A 432 -2.03 2.02 39.43
N PHE A 433 -1.86 3.10 38.67
CA PHE A 433 -1.41 4.42 39.16
C PHE A 433 -2.56 5.44 39.32
N GLY A 434 -3.80 4.96 39.36
CA GLY A 434 -5.00 5.79 39.48
C GLY A 434 -5.35 6.55 38.19
N LYS A 435 -6.46 7.30 38.22
CA LYS A 435 -6.77 8.24 37.13
C LYS A 435 -6.01 9.54 37.35
N ARG A 436 -5.45 10.12 36.30
CA ARG A 436 -4.67 11.36 36.38
C ARG A 436 -5.33 12.50 35.60
N LYS A 437 -5.27 13.71 36.15
CA LYS A 437 -5.57 14.97 35.46
C LYS A 437 -4.37 15.88 35.55
N LEU A 438 -4.14 16.63 34.49
CA LEU A 438 -3.23 17.76 34.45
C LEU A 438 -4.04 19.05 34.32
N ALA A 439 -3.52 20.12 34.89
CA ALA A 439 -3.83 21.47 34.47
C ALA A 439 -2.51 22.26 34.34
N THR A 440 -2.44 23.05 33.28
CA THR A 440 -1.26 23.87 32.94
C THR A 440 -1.71 25.30 32.78
N VAL A 441 -1.15 26.23 33.55
CA VAL A 441 -1.69 27.59 33.69
C VAL A 441 -0.56 28.61 33.62
N HIS A 442 -0.68 29.58 32.72
CA HIS A 442 0.23 30.72 32.63
C HIS A 442 -0.21 31.83 33.60
N LEU A 443 0.31 31.78 34.83
CA LEU A 443 -0.08 32.64 35.95
C LEU A 443 0.04 34.15 35.65
N HIS A 444 1.11 34.60 34.97
CA HIS A 444 1.25 36.04 34.63
C HIS A 444 0.17 36.51 33.65
N LYS A 445 -0.21 35.70 32.65
CA LYS A 445 -1.31 36.03 31.73
C LYS A 445 -2.68 36.01 32.43
N LEU A 446 -2.87 35.19 33.47
CA LEU A 446 -4.05 35.33 34.33
C LEU A 446 -4.08 36.68 35.06
N MET A 447 -2.95 37.16 35.58
CA MET A 447 -2.86 38.47 36.24
C MET A 447 -3.09 39.63 35.25
N GLU A 448 -2.75 39.47 33.97
CA GLU A 448 -3.03 40.45 32.92
C GLU A 448 -4.54 40.50 32.54
N ILE A 449 -5.21 39.34 32.49
CA ILE A 449 -6.63 39.24 32.10
C ILE A 449 -7.55 39.60 33.28
N GLU A 450 -7.23 39.13 34.49
CA GLU A 450 -8.02 39.28 35.72
C GLU A 450 -7.14 39.88 36.83
N PRO A 451 -6.86 41.20 36.80
CA PRO A 451 -5.93 41.85 37.74
C PRO A 451 -6.43 41.86 39.19
N ASP A 452 -7.72 41.63 39.42
CA ASP A 452 -8.29 41.48 40.75
C ASP A 452 -7.95 40.11 41.39
N TRP A 453 -7.59 39.09 40.62
CA TRP A 453 -7.35 37.76 41.17
C TRP A 453 -6.02 37.70 41.94
N THR A 454 -6.04 36.97 43.06
CA THR A 454 -4.87 36.80 43.93
C THR A 454 -4.40 35.35 44.00
N HIS A 455 -5.26 34.38 43.69
CA HIS A 455 -4.96 32.95 43.81
C HIS A 455 -5.62 32.13 42.69
N VAL A 456 -4.92 31.06 42.29
CA VAL A 456 -5.50 29.89 41.62
C VAL A 456 -5.81 28.85 42.70
N ILE A 457 -7.00 28.27 42.68
CA ILE A 457 -7.48 27.30 43.66
C ILE A 457 -7.57 25.92 43.03
N VAL A 458 -7.01 24.93 43.70
CA VAL A 458 -7.17 23.50 43.39
C VAL A 458 -8.12 22.90 44.43
N LYS A 459 -9.34 22.57 44.00
CA LYS A 459 -10.39 21.96 44.83
C LYS A 459 -10.32 20.43 44.74
N VAL A 460 -10.49 19.77 45.88
CA VAL A 460 -10.74 18.34 45.96
C VAL A 460 -11.93 18.08 46.89
N SER A 461 -12.97 17.42 46.38
CA SER A 461 -14.14 17.03 47.18
C SER A 461 -13.85 15.79 48.05
N PRO A 462 -14.64 15.53 49.12
CA PRO A 462 -14.45 14.37 49.99
C PRO A 462 -14.42 13.03 49.24
N THR A 463 -13.45 12.17 49.57
CA THR A 463 -13.29 10.86 48.95
C THR A 463 -12.46 9.91 49.81
N LYS A 464 -12.80 8.62 49.75
CA LYS A 464 -12.08 7.51 50.43
C LYS A 464 -10.96 6.91 49.59
N LYS A 465 -10.60 7.53 48.47
CA LYS A 465 -9.49 7.10 47.61
C LYS A 465 -8.22 7.87 47.99
N PRO A 466 -7.04 7.23 47.91
CA PRO A 466 -5.78 7.94 48.07
C PRO A 466 -5.62 8.98 46.96
N ILE A 467 -5.36 10.22 47.35
CA ILE A 467 -5.14 11.36 46.46
C ILE A 467 -3.68 11.78 46.55
N VAL A 468 -3.13 12.11 45.39
CA VAL A 468 -1.86 12.81 45.26
C VAL A 468 -2.09 14.08 44.43
N LEU A 469 -1.59 15.21 44.91
CA LEU A 469 -1.49 16.47 44.17
C LEU A 469 0.00 16.80 44.01
N ASN A 470 0.46 16.97 42.78
CA ASN A 470 1.80 17.44 42.45
C ASN A 470 1.70 18.86 41.90
N VAL A 471 2.52 19.78 42.42
CA VAL A 471 2.56 21.18 41.98
C VAL A 471 3.99 21.56 41.63
N ASP A 472 4.20 22.09 40.43
CA ASP A 472 5.50 22.61 39.93
C ASP A 472 5.29 24.00 39.34
N ILE A 473 5.76 25.02 40.07
CA ILE A 473 5.71 26.44 39.71
C ILE A 473 7.11 26.87 39.24
N ASN A 474 7.21 27.30 37.98
CA ASN A 474 8.47 27.63 37.33
C ASN A 474 8.32 28.75 36.27
N ASP A 475 9.45 29.13 35.64
CA ASP A 475 9.42 29.88 34.39
C ASP A 475 9.33 28.88 33.23
N HIS A 476 8.34 29.02 32.35
CA HIS A 476 8.06 28.04 31.29
C HIS A 476 9.29 27.76 30.40
N ALA A 477 10.03 28.82 30.05
CA ALA A 477 11.23 28.73 29.23
C ALA A 477 12.36 27.89 29.87
N SER A 478 12.35 27.70 31.19
CA SER A 478 13.33 26.83 31.89
C SER A 478 12.99 25.34 31.78
N ARG A 479 11.76 24.99 31.35
CA ARG A 479 11.29 23.62 31.13
C ARG A 479 11.25 23.21 29.66
N GLU A 480 11.45 24.15 28.74
CA GLU A 480 11.58 23.87 27.30
C GLU A 480 13.02 23.44 26.95
N ILE A 481 13.16 22.35 26.19
CA ILE A 481 14.46 21.83 25.71
C ILE A 481 14.38 21.62 24.19
N ASP A 482 15.17 22.35 23.40
CA ASP A 482 15.28 22.10 21.96
C ASP A 482 16.19 20.89 21.69
N VAL A 483 15.62 19.85 21.08
CA VAL A 483 16.24 18.54 20.90
C VAL A 483 16.84 18.43 19.50
N LYS A 484 18.17 18.43 19.44
CA LYS A 484 18.92 18.09 18.22
C LYS A 484 18.73 16.61 17.90
N LEU A 485 18.02 16.31 16.82
CA LEU A 485 17.72 14.93 16.43
C LEU A 485 18.98 14.21 15.91
N PRO A 486 19.16 12.91 16.22
CA PRO A 486 20.25 12.12 15.66
C PRO A 486 20.11 12.01 14.13
N SER A 487 21.23 12.06 13.43
CA SER A 487 21.27 11.84 11.99
C SER A 487 20.85 10.41 11.63
N ASP A 488 20.44 10.22 10.38
CA ASP A 488 19.87 8.97 9.88
C ASP A 488 20.82 7.76 9.99
N PHE A 489 22.12 8.02 9.94
CA PHE A 489 23.20 7.03 10.05
C PHE A 489 23.82 6.95 11.46
N SER A 490 23.26 7.64 12.45
CA SER A 490 23.76 7.61 13.83
C SER A 490 23.32 6.32 14.54
N PHE A 491 24.28 5.47 14.90
CA PHE A 491 24.04 4.24 15.66
C PHE A 491 24.33 4.46 17.16
N GLY A 492 23.34 4.92 17.92
CA GLY A 492 23.49 5.15 19.35
C GLY A 492 22.29 5.84 20.01
N ARG A 493 22.35 6.02 21.33
CA ARG A 493 21.46 6.90 22.09
C ARG A 493 22.14 8.25 22.28
N ASN A 494 21.53 9.32 21.80
CA ASN A 494 21.93 10.69 22.11
C ASN A 494 21.25 11.11 23.42
N VAL A 495 22.02 11.58 24.40
CA VAL A 495 21.46 12.11 25.64
C VAL A 495 20.92 13.52 25.39
N ILE A 496 19.70 13.77 25.84
CA ILE A 496 19.06 15.10 25.84
C ILE A 496 19.32 15.78 27.18
N LYS A 497 19.15 15.04 28.29
CA LYS A 497 19.39 15.50 29.65
C LYS A 497 19.88 14.31 30.48
N ASP A 498 21.06 14.42 31.08
CA ASP A 498 21.62 13.34 31.92
C ASP A 498 20.84 13.15 33.22
N GLU A 499 20.44 14.23 33.87
CA GLU A 499 19.60 14.23 35.08
C GLU A 499 18.64 15.43 35.07
N THR A 500 17.35 15.18 35.28
CA THR A 500 16.32 16.22 35.45
C THR A 500 16.41 16.88 36.83
N GLU A 501 15.83 18.07 36.99
CA GLU A 501 15.83 18.75 38.30
C GLU A 501 15.04 17.97 39.36
N ALA A 502 15.52 17.99 40.59
CA ALA A 502 14.86 17.34 41.72
C ALA A 502 13.44 17.89 41.94
N ASN A 503 12.48 16.99 42.15
CA ASN A 503 11.05 17.29 42.32
C ASN A 503 10.32 17.87 41.10
N SER A 504 10.98 18.04 39.95
CA SER A 504 10.31 18.53 38.74
C SER A 504 9.16 17.61 38.29
N LEU A 505 8.06 18.22 37.85
CA LEU A 505 6.88 17.54 37.32
C LEU A 505 6.80 17.67 35.80
N TYR A 506 7.19 18.81 35.23
CA TYR A 506 6.88 19.18 33.84
C TYR A 506 8.13 19.49 33.03
N TYR A 507 8.25 18.89 31.84
CA TYR A 507 9.21 19.29 30.79
C TYR A 507 8.55 19.27 29.41
N GLU A 508 9.07 20.09 28.50
CA GLU A 508 8.60 20.18 27.11
C GLU A 508 9.77 20.06 26.14
N LEU A 509 9.84 18.94 25.41
CA LEU A 509 10.90 18.69 24.44
C LEU A 509 10.45 19.18 23.07
N ILE A 510 11.22 20.07 22.43
CA ILE A 510 10.93 20.61 21.11
C ILE A 510 11.74 19.83 20.07
N LEU A 511 11.07 19.31 19.03
CA LEU A 511 11.65 18.44 18.00
C LEU A 511 11.58 19.14 16.65
N SER A 512 12.50 20.09 16.44
CA SER A 512 12.51 20.99 15.27
C SER A 512 12.57 20.25 13.93
N ASP A 513 13.32 19.15 13.83
CA ASP A 513 13.56 18.45 12.54
C ASP A 513 12.58 17.29 12.24
N LEU A 514 11.64 16.97 13.15
CA LEU A 514 10.64 15.90 12.97
C LEU A 514 9.43 16.44 12.19
N ASN A 515 9.47 16.35 10.87
CA ASN A 515 8.48 16.96 9.97
C ASN A 515 7.82 15.98 8.98
N LEU A 516 8.37 14.78 8.77
CA LEU A 516 7.96 13.87 7.70
C LEU A 516 7.59 12.47 8.23
N ILE A 517 6.52 11.86 7.72
CA ILE A 517 5.98 10.58 8.22
C ILE A 517 6.97 9.40 8.19
N HIS A 518 7.96 9.43 7.30
CA HIS A 518 8.96 8.37 7.17
C HIS A 518 10.11 8.49 8.19
N GLN A 519 10.21 9.61 8.90
CA GLN A 519 11.13 9.77 10.04
C GLN A 519 10.57 9.01 11.25
N ALA A 520 11.45 8.34 12.00
CA ALA A 520 11.08 7.64 13.22
C ALA A 520 12.25 7.59 14.22
N TYR A 521 11.92 7.82 15.49
CA TYR A 521 12.85 7.89 16.61
C TYR A 521 12.29 7.13 17.83
N LEU A 522 13.15 6.87 18.81
CA LEU A 522 12.80 6.24 20.09
C LEU A 522 13.19 7.17 21.22
N LEU A 523 12.24 7.54 22.08
CA LEU A 523 12.48 8.31 23.30
C LEU A 523 12.56 7.37 24.50
N TYR A 524 13.62 7.50 25.28
CA TYR A 524 13.87 6.77 26.53
C TYR A 524 13.81 7.77 27.68
N VAL A 525 13.06 7.41 28.72
CA VAL A 525 13.06 8.10 30.01
C VAL A 525 13.32 7.05 31.08
N GLU A 526 14.52 7.10 31.65
CA GLU A 526 15.06 6.08 32.56
C GLU A 526 15.35 6.73 33.92
N PRO A 527 14.98 6.11 35.06
CA PRO A 527 15.30 6.67 36.38
C PRO A 527 16.82 6.68 36.61
N THR A 528 17.32 7.71 37.27
CA THR A 528 18.71 7.82 37.72
C THR A 528 18.96 7.01 39.00
N SER A 529 20.22 6.93 39.43
CA SER A 529 20.59 6.35 40.73
C SER A 529 20.09 7.13 41.95
N THR A 530 19.65 8.38 41.79
CA THR A 530 19.07 9.20 42.88
C THR A 530 17.57 8.94 43.09
N CYS A 531 16.94 8.15 42.21
CA CYS A 531 15.56 7.69 42.36
C CYS A 531 15.43 6.65 43.48
N GLN A 532 15.02 7.08 44.67
CA GLN A 532 14.88 6.21 45.86
C GLN A 532 13.60 5.35 45.86
N THR A 533 12.68 5.54 44.90
CA THR A 533 11.41 4.82 44.87
C THR A 533 11.43 3.67 43.88
N THR A 534 10.94 2.50 44.31
CA THR A 534 10.81 1.30 43.46
C THR A 534 9.65 1.39 42.46
N GLN A 535 8.71 2.29 42.68
CA GLN A 535 7.54 2.52 41.83
C GLN A 535 7.40 4.00 41.46
N TYR A 536 7.75 4.31 40.22
CA TYR A 536 7.54 5.62 39.59
C TYR A 536 6.57 5.49 38.41
N HIS A 537 5.97 6.62 38.00
CA HIS A 537 5.18 6.72 36.76
C HIS A 537 5.45 8.02 36.02
N VAL A 538 5.93 7.91 34.78
CA VAL A 538 6.15 9.03 33.86
C VAL A 538 5.17 8.92 32.70
N SER A 539 4.58 10.06 32.30
CA SER A 539 3.73 10.17 31.10
C SER A 539 4.44 10.97 30.01
N ALA A 540 4.24 10.58 28.75
CA ALA A 540 4.77 11.28 27.59
C ALA A 540 3.69 11.42 26.51
N GLU A 541 3.48 12.65 26.02
CA GLU A 541 2.53 12.97 24.96
C GLU A 541 3.22 13.71 23.82
N LEU A 542 3.05 13.22 22.59
CA LEU A 542 3.58 13.82 21.36
C LEU A 542 2.54 14.77 20.75
N HIS A 543 2.86 16.05 20.63
CA HIS A 543 2.03 17.13 20.10
C HIS A 543 2.46 17.52 18.68
N VAL A 544 1.54 17.41 17.72
CA VAL A 544 1.76 17.75 16.31
C VAL A 544 0.93 18.99 15.96
N PRO A 545 1.55 20.18 15.79
CA PRO A 545 0.81 21.44 15.73
C PRO A 545 -0.07 21.57 14.47
N TRP A 546 0.44 21.17 13.30
CA TRP A 546 -0.33 21.17 12.04
C TRP A 546 -1.38 20.05 11.95
N ALA A 547 -1.44 19.14 12.92
CA ALA A 547 -2.34 17.99 12.92
C ALA A 547 -2.96 17.79 14.32
N LYS A 548 -3.83 18.72 14.71
CA LYS A 548 -4.57 18.68 15.99
C LYS A 548 -5.21 17.29 16.20
N ASN A 549 -5.14 16.78 17.44
CA ASN A 549 -5.61 15.45 17.84
C ASN A 549 -5.00 14.25 17.03
N HIS A 550 -3.91 14.43 16.27
CA HIS A 550 -3.14 13.34 15.65
C HIS A 550 -1.92 12.96 16.48
N GLU A 551 -2.16 12.79 17.78
CA GLU A 551 -1.14 12.75 18.81
C GLU A 551 -0.94 11.32 19.31
N SER A 552 0.19 11.06 19.96
CA SER A 552 0.47 9.75 20.57
C SER A 552 0.84 9.87 22.03
N PHE A 553 0.36 8.92 22.83
CA PHE A 553 0.59 8.83 24.26
C PHE A 553 1.40 7.58 24.59
N HIS A 554 2.33 7.71 25.53
CA HIS A 554 3.05 6.59 26.15
C HIS A 554 3.30 6.89 27.63
N TYR A 555 3.64 5.85 28.37
CA TYR A 555 4.03 5.95 29.78
C TYR A 555 5.18 4.99 30.07
N PHE A 556 6.00 5.37 31.05
CA PHE A 556 7.12 4.60 31.57
C PHE A 556 6.90 4.29 33.05
N THR A 557 7.19 3.06 33.45
CA THR A 557 7.11 2.58 34.84
C THR A 557 8.16 1.50 35.06
N HIS A 558 8.39 1.12 36.31
CA HIS A 558 9.23 -0.05 36.67
C HIS A 558 8.85 -1.35 35.93
N LEU A 559 7.58 -1.54 35.53
CA LEU A 559 7.11 -2.71 34.75
C LEU A 559 7.17 -2.50 33.22
N LYS A 560 7.40 -1.27 32.77
CA LYS A 560 7.36 -0.87 31.35
C LYS A 560 8.44 0.16 31.07
N ASN A 561 9.64 -0.34 30.82
CA ASN A 561 10.84 0.40 30.42
C ASN A 561 11.01 0.52 28.89
N THR A 562 10.05 0.04 28.10
CA THR A 562 10.08 0.15 26.63
C THR A 562 10.08 1.62 26.17
N PRO A 563 10.90 2.03 25.19
CA PRO A 563 10.90 3.39 24.66
C PRO A 563 9.55 3.80 24.06
N MET A 564 9.27 5.10 24.09
CA MET A 564 8.18 5.69 23.30
C MET A 564 8.59 5.74 21.82
N LYS A 565 7.73 5.23 20.95
CA LYS A 565 7.94 5.22 19.49
C LYS A 565 7.49 6.57 18.91
N LEU A 566 8.42 7.44 18.56
CA LEU A 566 8.14 8.73 17.95
C LEU A 566 8.00 8.57 16.43
N ARG A 567 6.81 8.90 15.93
CA ARG A 567 6.44 8.88 14.50
C ARG A 567 5.26 9.81 14.27
N LEU A 568 5.18 10.39 13.08
CA LEU A 568 4.06 11.24 12.65
C LEU A 568 3.00 10.41 11.92
N PHE A 569 1.77 10.92 11.91
CA PHE A 569 0.64 10.38 11.13
C PHE A 569 0.28 11.22 9.90
N LYS A 570 0.77 12.48 9.84
CA LYS A 570 0.65 13.42 8.74
C LYS A 570 1.88 14.32 8.72
N SER A 571 2.55 14.45 7.59
CA SER A 571 3.73 15.31 7.40
C SER A 571 3.36 16.79 7.53
N ASN A 572 4.35 17.64 7.80
CA ASN A 572 4.20 19.09 7.82
C ASN A 572 3.85 19.58 6.39
N PRO A 573 2.69 20.23 6.19
CA PRO A 573 2.23 20.61 4.85
C PRO A 573 3.18 21.58 4.14
N ASN A 574 3.83 22.48 4.88
CA ASN A 574 4.80 23.42 4.32
C ASN A 574 6.01 22.65 3.76
N VAL A 575 6.57 21.72 4.54
CA VAL A 575 7.74 20.93 4.15
C VAL A 575 7.43 20.04 2.94
N THR A 576 6.23 19.47 2.85
CA THR A 576 5.81 18.70 1.67
C THR A 576 5.68 19.54 0.40
N LEU A 577 5.46 20.85 0.53
CA LEU A 577 5.44 21.82 -0.56
C LEU A 577 6.81 22.47 -0.84
N GLY A 578 7.84 22.17 -0.05
CA GLY A 578 9.18 22.76 -0.17
C GLY A 578 9.37 24.09 0.57
N LEU A 579 8.46 24.43 1.49
CA LEU A 579 8.52 25.60 2.36
C LEU A 579 9.09 25.25 3.75
N GLU A 580 9.57 26.24 4.48
CA GLU A 580 10.11 26.04 5.84
C GLU A 580 9.05 25.68 6.88
N ALA A 581 9.45 24.89 7.87
CA ALA A 581 8.63 24.51 9.01
C ALA A 581 8.58 25.63 10.04
N VAL A 582 7.47 26.39 10.07
CA VAL A 582 7.22 27.42 11.10
C VAL A 582 6.85 26.77 12.43
N ASP A 583 5.96 25.78 12.39
CA ASP A 583 5.50 25.07 13.58
C ASP A 583 6.38 23.86 13.91
N LYS A 584 6.69 23.68 15.20
CA LYS A 584 7.58 22.63 15.71
C LYS A 584 6.81 21.56 16.48
N VAL A 585 7.15 20.29 16.26
CA VAL A 585 6.62 19.15 17.05
C VAL A 585 7.14 19.26 18.48
N LYS A 586 6.30 18.92 19.47
CA LYS A 586 6.67 18.96 20.88
C LYS A 586 6.32 17.66 21.60
N ILE A 587 7.00 17.37 22.72
CA ILE A 587 6.63 16.31 23.65
C ILE A 587 6.49 16.89 25.05
N THR A 588 5.29 16.80 25.62
CA THR A 588 5.08 17.07 27.05
C THR A 588 5.44 15.83 27.85
N LEU A 589 6.37 15.98 28.79
CA LEU A 589 6.73 14.96 29.78
C LEU A 589 6.18 15.34 31.15
N LEU A 590 5.48 14.40 31.78
CA LEU A 590 5.07 14.47 33.18
C LEU A 590 5.88 13.45 33.97
N LEU A 591 6.84 13.94 34.74
CA LEU A 591 7.77 13.14 35.54
C LEU A 591 7.13 12.76 36.90
N ASP A 592 7.75 11.81 37.61
CA ASP A 592 7.40 11.54 39.01
C ASP A 592 8.29 12.40 39.93
N PRO A 593 7.75 13.37 40.69
CA PRO A 593 8.56 14.26 41.52
C PRO A 593 9.47 13.55 42.54
N LYS A 594 9.21 12.27 42.87
CA LYS A 594 10.04 11.51 43.81
C LYS A 594 11.36 11.01 43.22
N CYS A 595 11.59 11.20 41.91
CA CYS A 595 12.77 10.73 41.20
C CYS A 595 13.27 11.76 40.19
N THR A 596 14.56 11.69 39.87
CA THR A 596 15.09 12.33 38.66
C THR A 596 15.27 11.29 37.56
N PHE A 597 15.31 11.75 36.31
CA PHE A 597 15.32 10.91 35.13
C PHE A 597 16.41 11.33 34.15
N ARG A 598 16.96 10.35 33.44
CA ARG A 598 17.78 10.53 32.26
C ARG A 598 16.90 10.46 31.03
N ILE A 599 17.01 11.47 30.17
CA ILE A 599 16.24 11.57 28.92
C ILE A 599 17.21 11.38 27.75
N SER A 600 16.94 10.39 26.90
CA SER A 600 17.74 10.14 25.70
C SER A 600 16.88 9.74 24.49
N ILE A 601 17.41 9.95 23.29
CA ILE A 601 16.73 9.70 22.02
C ILE A 601 17.65 8.93 21.05
N SER A 602 17.09 8.00 20.27
CA SER A 602 17.82 7.32 19.19
C SER A 602 17.03 7.35 17.88
N THR A 603 17.72 7.26 16.75
CA THR A 603 17.06 6.95 15.47
C THR A 603 16.48 5.53 15.48
N SER A 604 15.48 5.27 14.64
CA SER A 604 14.80 3.98 14.58
C SER A 604 14.64 3.47 13.15
N TRP A 605 15.75 3.02 12.55
CA TRP A 605 15.81 2.57 11.14
C TRP A 605 14.71 1.56 10.77
N TYR A 606 14.41 0.60 11.64
CA TYR A 606 13.39 -0.43 11.41
C TYR A 606 11.96 0.15 11.44
N HIS A 607 11.70 1.20 12.25
CA HIS A 607 10.43 1.93 12.20
C HIS A 607 10.31 2.85 10.98
N ARG A 608 11.43 3.39 10.47
CA ARG A 608 11.44 4.12 9.19
C ARG A 608 11.07 3.19 8.02
N LEU A 609 11.64 1.98 7.95
CA LEU A 609 11.25 0.95 6.97
C LEU A 609 9.77 0.56 7.08
N ALA A 610 9.22 0.50 8.31
CA ALA A 610 7.79 0.29 8.51
C ALA A 610 6.95 1.47 7.99
N GLN A 611 7.37 2.73 8.18
CA GLN A 611 6.64 3.87 7.62
C GLN A 611 6.74 3.96 6.10
N LEU A 612 7.89 3.64 5.51
CA LEU A 612 8.06 3.57 4.06
C LEU A 612 7.14 2.50 3.45
N SER A 613 7.17 1.28 3.97
CA SER A 613 6.30 0.19 3.50
C SER A 613 4.81 0.50 3.73
N ARG A 614 4.43 1.11 4.86
CA ARG A 614 3.03 1.47 5.16
C ARG A 614 2.44 2.45 4.16
N ASN A 615 3.16 3.52 3.84
CA ASN A 615 2.58 4.65 3.11
C ASN A 615 2.89 4.61 1.60
N TYR A 616 3.93 3.89 1.17
CA TYR A 616 4.37 3.86 -0.24
C TYR A 616 4.26 2.48 -0.92
N THR A 617 3.75 1.43 -0.25
CA THR A 617 3.43 0.15 -0.91
C THR A 617 2.53 0.29 -2.16
N PRO A 618 1.47 1.14 -2.18
CA PRO A 618 0.63 1.32 -3.37
C PRO A 618 1.41 1.72 -4.64
N VAL A 619 2.57 2.39 -4.48
CA VAL A 619 3.41 2.85 -5.58
C VAL A 619 4.24 1.73 -6.22
N LEU A 620 4.41 0.60 -5.56
CA LEU A 620 5.20 -0.51 -6.10
C LEU A 620 4.56 -1.13 -7.33
N VAL A 621 3.23 -1.23 -7.39
CA VAL A 621 2.50 -1.79 -8.54
C VAL A 621 2.78 -1.03 -9.85
N PRO A 622 2.51 0.29 -9.96
CA PRO A 622 2.81 1.04 -11.20
C PRO A 622 4.31 1.03 -11.54
N TYR A 623 5.20 1.01 -10.53
CA TYR A 623 6.64 0.97 -10.76
C TYR A 623 7.09 -0.39 -11.33
N VAL A 624 6.56 -1.52 -10.83
CA VAL A 624 6.79 -2.84 -11.44
C VAL A 624 6.36 -2.85 -12.89
N VAL A 625 5.17 -2.30 -13.21
CA VAL A 625 4.66 -2.30 -14.59
C VAL A 625 5.48 -1.39 -15.51
N ALA A 626 5.90 -0.21 -15.05
CA ALA A 626 6.81 0.63 -15.82
C ALA A 626 8.15 -0.07 -16.11
N ILE A 627 8.69 -0.84 -15.15
CA ILE A 627 9.90 -1.65 -15.36
C ILE A 627 9.65 -2.76 -16.40
N VAL A 628 8.49 -3.43 -16.40
CA VAL A 628 8.13 -4.41 -17.44
C VAL A 628 8.08 -3.73 -18.83
N LEU A 629 7.54 -2.51 -18.94
CA LEU A 629 7.54 -1.75 -20.21
C LEU A 629 8.96 -1.38 -20.68
N LEU A 630 9.87 -1.01 -19.75
CA LEU A 630 11.28 -0.76 -20.07
C LEU A 630 12.01 -2.05 -20.49
N ALA A 631 11.70 -3.18 -19.86
CA ALA A 631 12.22 -4.48 -20.27
C ALA A 631 11.70 -4.89 -21.66
N ALA A 632 10.41 -4.63 -21.95
CA ALA A 632 9.81 -4.84 -23.28
C ALA A 632 10.51 -3.98 -24.35
N ARG A 633 10.83 -2.71 -24.03
CA ARG A 633 11.61 -1.84 -24.90
C ARG A 633 13.00 -2.43 -25.21
N SER A 634 13.71 -2.92 -24.20
CA SER A 634 15.02 -3.55 -24.41
C SER A 634 14.95 -4.82 -25.25
N ASN A 635 13.86 -5.58 -25.13
CA ASN A 635 13.62 -6.75 -25.96
C ASN A 635 13.36 -6.35 -27.43
N ILE A 636 12.49 -5.35 -27.69
CA ILE A 636 12.25 -4.82 -29.04
C ILE A 636 13.52 -4.24 -29.69
N LEU A 637 14.33 -3.49 -28.95
CA LEU A 637 15.60 -2.96 -29.47
C LEU A 637 16.60 -4.09 -29.80
N SER A 638 16.70 -5.12 -28.96
CA SER A 638 17.51 -6.31 -29.26
C SER A 638 17.02 -7.06 -30.51
N LEU A 639 15.70 -7.15 -30.70
CA LEU A 639 15.12 -7.77 -31.88
C LEU A 639 15.45 -7.01 -33.17
N LYS A 640 15.51 -5.67 -33.12
CA LYS A 640 16.00 -4.84 -34.23
C LYS A 640 17.51 -4.98 -34.46
N GLU A 641 18.33 -4.85 -33.41
CA GLU A 641 19.79 -4.82 -33.52
C GLU A 641 20.43 -6.19 -33.81
N ARG A 642 19.82 -7.28 -33.32
CA ARG A 642 20.42 -8.63 -33.28
C ARG A 642 19.52 -9.73 -33.83
N GLY A 643 18.35 -9.38 -34.36
CA GLY A 643 17.36 -10.34 -34.85
C GLY A 643 16.78 -11.29 -33.78
N SER A 644 17.06 -11.04 -32.49
CA SER A 644 16.80 -11.98 -31.38
C SER A 644 16.31 -11.28 -30.11
N CYS A 645 15.25 -11.85 -29.52
CA CYS A 645 14.68 -11.45 -28.24
C CYS A 645 15.52 -12.00 -27.07
N ILE A 646 15.94 -11.11 -26.18
CA ILE A 646 16.62 -11.45 -24.93
C ILE A 646 15.66 -11.99 -23.87
N SER A 647 16.18 -12.88 -23.00
CA SER A 647 15.43 -13.39 -21.85
C SER A 647 14.94 -12.27 -20.93
N ILE A 648 13.86 -12.50 -20.18
CA ILE A 648 13.33 -11.52 -19.23
C ILE A 648 14.39 -11.10 -18.18
N HIS A 649 15.24 -12.03 -17.72
CA HIS A 649 16.31 -11.72 -16.78
C HIS A 649 17.37 -10.80 -17.42
N SER A 650 17.77 -11.09 -18.66
CA SER A 650 18.69 -10.25 -19.43
C SER A 650 18.09 -8.86 -19.74
N ALA A 651 16.77 -8.79 -20.00
CA ALA A 651 16.06 -7.53 -20.22
C ALA A 651 16.01 -6.66 -18.96
N LEU A 652 15.79 -7.25 -17.78
CA LEU A 652 15.84 -6.56 -16.48
C LEU A 652 17.26 -6.09 -16.07
N MET A 653 18.30 -6.64 -16.71
CA MET A 653 19.69 -6.25 -16.55
C MET A 653 20.15 -5.15 -17.50
N SER A 654 19.32 -4.73 -18.46
CA SER A 654 19.71 -3.79 -19.50
C SER A 654 20.01 -2.38 -18.97
N GLU A 655 20.82 -1.62 -19.71
CA GLU A 655 21.07 -0.20 -19.42
C GLU A 655 19.77 0.62 -19.35
N GLY A 656 18.79 0.31 -20.18
CA GLY A 656 17.51 1.03 -20.27
C GLY A 656 16.56 0.82 -19.08
N VAL A 657 16.80 -0.21 -18.26
CA VAL A 657 16.01 -0.50 -17.04
C VAL A 657 16.62 0.15 -15.79
N LYS A 658 17.84 0.68 -15.86
CA LYS A 658 18.50 1.31 -14.70
C LYS A 658 17.82 2.64 -14.30
N PRO A 659 17.78 2.97 -12.99
CA PRO A 659 16.94 4.03 -12.44
C PRO A 659 17.30 5.42 -12.96
N TYR A 660 18.57 5.69 -13.24
CA TYR A 660 18.99 6.99 -13.78
C TYR A 660 18.42 7.25 -15.18
N TYR A 661 18.08 6.20 -15.94
CA TYR A 661 17.50 6.37 -17.26
C TYR A 661 16.03 6.80 -17.15
N ALA A 662 15.20 6.11 -16.36
CA ALA A 662 13.76 6.38 -16.31
C ALA A 662 13.30 7.35 -15.19
N LEU A 663 13.89 7.29 -13.98
CA LEU A 663 13.40 8.09 -12.84
C LEU A 663 13.66 9.58 -12.99
N VAL A 664 14.71 9.99 -13.70
CA VAL A 664 15.02 11.41 -13.94
C VAL A 664 13.88 12.06 -14.73
N PHE A 665 13.45 11.43 -15.82
CA PHE A 665 12.31 11.90 -16.62
C PHE A 665 10.97 11.69 -15.91
N GLY A 666 10.77 10.59 -15.16
CA GLY A 666 9.56 10.39 -14.35
C GLY A 666 9.36 11.49 -13.29
N ARG A 667 10.43 11.84 -12.57
CA ARG A 667 10.43 12.93 -11.59
C ARG A 667 10.19 14.29 -12.27
N LEU A 668 10.93 14.59 -13.34
CA LEU A 668 10.76 15.84 -14.09
C LEU A 668 9.33 15.98 -14.67
N GLY A 669 8.79 14.90 -15.24
CA GLY A 669 7.42 14.83 -15.73
C GLY A 669 6.40 15.09 -14.63
N SER A 670 6.56 14.48 -13.45
CA SER A 670 5.68 14.74 -12.29
C SER A 670 5.75 16.20 -11.81
N MET A 671 6.93 16.83 -11.85
CA MET A 671 7.12 18.24 -11.50
C MET A 671 6.46 19.17 -12.51
N ILE A 672 6.66 18.95 -13.82
CA ILE A 672 6.03 19.73 -14.89
C ILE A 672 4.51 19.61 -14.79
N LEU A 673 3.99 18.39 -14.67
CA LEU A 673 2.55 18.12 -14.59
C LEU A 673 1.88 18.89 -13.45
N MET A 674 2.48 18.84 -12.26
CA MET A 674 1.98 19.50 -11.05
C MET A 674 2.19 21.01 -11.04
N SER A 675 3.05 21.55 -11.92
CA SER A 675 3.33 22.99 -12.03
C SER A 675 2.52 23.67 -13.14
N VAL A 676 1.99 22.92 -14.10
CA VAL A 676 1.19 23.45 -15.21
C VAL A 676 -0.31 23.27 -14.90
N PRO A 677 -1.07 24.34 -14.62
CA PRO A 677 -2.47 24.23 -14.17
C PRO A 677 -3.39 23.51 -15.16
N PHE A 678 -3.17 23.68 -16.47
CA PHE A 678 -3.95 23.01 -17.52
C PHE A 678 -3.77 21.48 -17.50
N LEU A 679 -2.53 21.01 -17.35
CA LEU A 679 -2.24 19.58 -17.25
C LEU A 679 -2.72 18.99 -15.92
N THR A 680 -2.61 19.77 -14.84
CA THR A 680 -3.19 19.44 -13.52
C THR A 680 -4.70 19.24 -13.61
N PHE A 681 -5.42 20.15 -14.28
CA PHE A 681 -6.87 20.04 -14.48
C PHE A 681 -7.28 18.83 -15.33
N LEU A 682 -6.58 18.56 -16.43
CA LEU A 682 -6.88 17.42 -17.32
C LEU A 682 -6.65 16.05 -16.68
N LEU A 683 -5.76 15.96 -15.68
CA LEU A 683 -5.35 14.70 -15.05
C LEU A 683 -5.69 14.66 -13.55
N GLU A 684 -6.55 15.58 -13.10
CA GLU A 684 -7.03 15.67 -11.73
C GLU A 684 -7.69 14.34 -11.32
N ASN A 685 -7.29 13.83 -10.16
CA ASN A 685 -7.96 12.69 -9.54
C ASN A 685 -7.94 12.81 -8.02
N ALA A 686 -8.81 12.06 -7.34
CA ALA A 686 -8.99 12.10 -5.90
C ALA A 686 -7.69 11.89 -5.10
N SER A 687 -6.75 11.11 -5.62
CA SER A 687 -5.45 10.88 -4.99
C SER A 687 -4.52 12.09 -5.03
N TRP A 688 -4.78 13.13 -5.85
CA TRP A 688 -3.99 14.36 -5.82
C TRP A 688 -4.11 15.08 -4.47
N LYS A 689 -5.22 14.87 -3.73
CA LYS A 689 -5.37 15.37 -2.36
C LYS A 689 -4.45 14.68 -1.35
N ASN A 690 -3.85 13.54 -1.71
CA ASN A 690 -2.85 12.86 -0.87
C ASN A 690 -1.49 13.57 -0.94
N LEU A 691 -1.27 14.47 0.01
CA LEU A 691 -0.05 15.28 0.13
C LEU A 691 1.24 14.45 0.29
N GLU A 692 1.17 13.30 0.96
CA GLU A 692 2.33 12.39 1.12
C GLU A 692 2.78 11.79 -0.21
N LEU A 693 1.84 11.58 -1.13
CA LEU A 693 2.08 11.06 -2.47
C LEU A 693 2.63 12.14 -3.41
N GLN A 694 2.16 13.39 -3.29
CA GLN A 694 2.77 14.55 -3.97
C GLN A 694 4.23 14.75 -3.52
N TYR A 695 4.49 14.65 -2.21
CA TYR A 695 5.85 14.72 -1.69
C TYR A 695 6.70 13.57 -2.22
N PHE A 696 6.19 12.34 -2.18
CA PHE A 696 6.89 11.15 -2.66
C PHE A 696 7.43 11.33 -4.08
N THR A 697 6.59 11.71 -5.06
CA THR A 697 7.01 11.82 -6.47
C THR A 697 8.03 12.93 -6.72
N ARG A 698 8.04 13.99 -5.90
CA ARG A 698 9.03 15.07 -5.96
C ARG A 698 10.33 14.74 -5.20
N SER A 699 10.28 13.85 -4.22
CA SER A 699 11.40 13.48 -3.34
C SER A 699 12.38 12.49 -3.96
N LEU A 700 13.47 12.17 -3.24
CA LEU A 700 14.40 11.09 -3.62
C LEU A 700 13.89 9.68 -3.24
N LEU A 701 12.75 9.57 -2.53
CA LEU A 701 12.18 8.28 -2.11
C LEU A 701 11.71 7.41 -3.29
N VAL A 702 11.53 8.00 -4.48
CA VAL A 702 11.28 7.28 -5.73
C VAL A 702 12.37 6.24 -6.04
N LEU A 703 13.63 6.49 -5.65
CA LEU A 703 14.75 5.58 -5.93
C LEU A 703 14.65 4.28 -5.10
N PRO A 704 14.55 4.30 -3.75
CA PRO A 704 14.24 3.11 -2.95
C PRO A 704 13.02 2.32 -3.41
N ALA A 705 11.94 3.01 -3.81
CA ALA A 705 10.73 2.35 -4.31
C ALA A 705 10.97 1.63 -5.65
N TYR A 706 11.66 2.27 -6.60
CA TYR A 706 12.04 1.66 -7.88
C TYR A 706 12.98 0.47 -7.71
N MET A 707 13.97 0.58 -6.82
CA MET A 707 14.87 -0.53 -6.50
C MET A 707 14.12 -1.70 -5.86
N THR A 708 13.15 -1.43 -4.99
CA THR A 708 12.27 -2.45 -4.41
C THR A 708 11.40 -3.12 -5.48
N ALA A 709 10.76 -2.33 -6.36
CA ALA A 709 9.94 -2.83 -7.46
C ALA A 709 10.74 -3.71 -8.45
N LEU A 710 11.95 -3.28 -8.82
CA LEU A 710 12.86 -4.06 -9.66
C LEU A 710 13.27 -5.38 -8.99
N GLY A 711 13.61 -5.34 -7.70
CA GLY A 711 13.98 -6.54 -6.96
C GLY A 711 12.82 -7.53 -6.86
N ILE A 712 11.61 -7.05 -6.58
CA ILE A 712 10.37 -7.85 -6.58
C ILE A 712 10.18 -8.50 -7.96
N LEU A 713 10.31 -7.73 -9.05
CA LEU A 713 10.13 -8.25 -10.40
C LEU A 713 11.19 -9.30 -10.78
N ASN A 714 12.44 -9.18 -10.34
CA ASN A 714 13.46 -10.22 -10.53
C ASN A 714 13.10 -11.52 -9.77
N VAL A 715 12.62 -11.42 -8.53
CA VAL A 715 12.16 -12.58 -7.74
C VAL A 715 10.93 -13.23 -8.37
N VAL A 716 9.96 -12.44 -8.83
CA VAL A 716 8.77 -12.94 -9.53
C VAL A 716 9.14 -13.58 -10.86
N ALA A 717 10.06 -13.01 -11.64
CA ALA A 717 10.51 -13.59 -12.91
C ALA A 717 11.18 -14.94 -12.71
N ALA A 718 12.05 -15.08 -11.70
CA ALA A 718 12.65 -16.36 -11.33
C ALA A 718 11.58 -17.37 -10.87
N ALA A 719 10.61 -16.95 -10.05
CA ALA A 719 9.53 -17.82 -9.60
C ALA A 719 8.61 -18.29 -10.74
N VAL A 720 8.28 -17.42 -11.70
CA VAL A 720 7.48 -17.76 -12.90
C VAL A 720 8.21 -18.80 -13.75
N LEU A 721 9.52 -18.60 -14.02
CA LEU A 721 10.34 -19.57 -14.75
C LEU A 721 10.38 -20.92 -14.05
N ILE A 722 10.59 -20.94 -12.73
CA ILE A 722 10.56 -22.16 -11.91
C ILE A 722 9.19 -22.86 -12.03
N VAL A 723 8.09 -22.12 -11.89
CA VAL A 723 6.73 -22.68 -12.00
C VAL A 723 6.47 -23.25 -13.38
N MET A 724 6.91 -22.59 -14.46
CA MET A 724 6.76 -23.10 -15.84
C MET A 724 7.56 -24.39 -16.08
N VAL A 725 8.80 -24.46 -15.59
CA VAL A 725 9.65 -25.66 -15.72
C VAL A 725 9.08 -26.86 -14.93
N PHE A 726 8.40 -26.63 -13.80
CA PHE A 726 7.74 -27.70 -13.04
C PHE A 726 6.31 -28.01 -13.51
N SER A 727 5.62 -27.07 -14.17
CA SER A 727 4.22 -27.24 -14.60
C SER A 727 4.09 -28.18 -15.79
N SER A 728 5.06 -28.22 -16.71
CA SER A 728 5.09 -29.17 -17.85
C SER A 728 4.97 -30.63 -17.39
N GLN A 729 5.76 -31.02 -16.38
CA GLN A 729 5.73 -32.36 -15.78
C GLN A 729 4.36 -32.73 -15.15
N LEU A 730 3.60 -31.73 -14.69
CA LEU A 730 2.25 -31.91 -14.15
C LEU A 730 1.18 -31.89 -15.24
N ALA A 731 1.34 -31.06 -16.28
CA ALA A 731 0.44 -30.98 -17.43
C ALA A 731 0.35 -32.33 -18.15
N HIS A 732 1.50 -32.98 -18.41
CA HIS A 732 1.55 -34.33 -18.97
C HIS A 732 0.73 -35.34 -18.13
N ARG A 733 0.85 -35.31 -16.80
CA ARG A 733 0.08 -36.21 -15.91
C ARG A 733 -1.42 -35.91 -15.85
N LEU A 734 -1.81 -34.64 -15.93
CA LEU A 734 -3.22 -34.21 -15.87
C LEU A 734 -3.95 -34.43 -17.21
N LEU A 735 -3.31 -34.12 -18.33
CA LEU A 735 -3.85 -34.37 -19.67
C LEU A 735 -4.04 -35.87 -19.90
N PHE A 736 -3.03 -36.71 -19.61
CA PHE A 736 -3.21 -38.17 -19.70
C PHE A 736 -4.39 -38.67 -18.86
N ARG A 737 -4.55 -38.19 -17.61
CA ARG A 737 -5.64 -38.67 -16.72
C ARG A 737 -7.05 -38.30 -17.17
N ILE A 738 -7.20 -37.21 -17.93
CA ILE A 738 -8.50 -36.72 -18.41
C ILE A 738 -8.80 -37.26 -19.82
N VAL A 739 -7.78 -37.37 -20.68
CA VAL A 739 -7.91 -37.79 -22.08
C VAL A 739 -8.04 -39.31 -22.22
N TRP A 740 -7.41 -40.13 -21.35
CA TRP A 740 -7.47 -41.61 -21.42
C TRP A 740 -8.85 -42.23 -21.12
N ARG A 741 -9.92 -41.42 -21.06
CA ARG A 741 -11.32 -41.87 -21.04
C ARG A 741 -12.02 -41.76 -22.39
N GLY A 742 -11.37 -41.21 -23.42
CA GLY A 742 -11.85 -41.17 -24.81
C GLY A 742 -10.85 -41.86 -25.75
N GLY A 743 -11.34 -42.77 -26.59
CA GLY A 743 -10.49 -43.64 -27.43
C GLY A 743 -9.63 -42.89 -28.46
N THR A 744 -8.63 -43.61 -28.99
CA THR A 744 -7.52 -43.11 -29.84
C THR A 744 -7.94 -42.20 -31.01
N GLY A 745 -9.07 -42.46 -31.67
CA GLY A 745 -9.59 -41.61 -32.76
C GLY A 745 -10.03 -40.19 -32.34
N LEU A 746 -10.11 -39.88 -31.04
CA LEU A 746 -10.32 -38.52 -30.55
C LEU A 746 -9.00 -37.73 -30.49
N ALA A 747 -7.86 -38.40 -30.32
CA ALA A 747 -6.55 -37.76 -30.15
C ALA A 747 -6.08 -37.08 -31.42
N GLU A 748 -6.17 -37.73 -32.59
CA GLU A 748 -5.83 -37.10 -33.89
C GLU A 748 -6.74 -35.92 -34.22
N LYS A 749 -8.04 -36.04 -33.92
CA LYS A 749 -9.01 -34.93 -34.10
C LYS A 749 -8.78 -33.78 -33.12
N MET A 750 -8.28 -34.05 -31.92
CA MET A 750 -7.83 -33.01 -30.99
C MET A 750 -6.48 -32.41 -31.37
N ALA A 751 -5.55 -33.18 -31.96
CA ALA A 751 -4.27 -32.67 -32.46
C ALA A 751 -4.48 -31.70 -33.64
N ALA A 752 -5.29 -32.06 -34.63
CA ALA A 752 -5.73 -31.16 -35.70
C ALA A 752 -6.62 -30.00 -35.18
N GLY A 753 -7.30 -30.21 -34.04
CA GLY A 753 -7.99 -29.15 -33.30
C GLY A 753 -7.02 -28.19 -32.61
N LEU A 754 -5.84 -28.64 -32.18
CA LEU A 754 -4.91 -27.91 -31.32
C LEU A 754 -4.35 -26.65 -31.99
N GLN A 755 -4.09 -26.68 -33.31
CA GLN A 755 -3.73 -25.48 -34.08
C GLN A 755 -4.86 -24.45 -34.14
N LYS A 756 -6.13 -24.85 -33.97
CA LYS A 756 -7.29 -23.95 -33.90
C LYS A 756 -7.65 -23.53 -32.47
N VAL A 757 -7.08 -24.16 -31.44
CA VAL A 757 -7.38 -23.85 -30.03
C VAL A 757 -7.11 -22.39 -29.66
N PRO A 758 -6.01 -21.73 -30.06
CA PRO A 758 -5.77 -20.32 -29.72
C PRO A 758 -6.87 -19.37 -30.24
N MET A 759 -7.31 -19.55 -31.48
CA MET A 759 -8.42 -18.76 -32.05
C MET A 759 -9.75 -19.03 -31.35
N ILE A 760 -10.09 -20.30 -31.12
CA ILE A 760 -11.35 -20.67 -30.45
C ILE A 760 -11.36 -20.13 -29.01
N MET A 761 -10.23 -20.22 -28.30
CA MET A 761 -10.07 -19.67 -26.96
C MET A 761 -10.21 -18.15 -26.96
N SER A 762 -9.51 -17.44 -27.85
CA SER A 762 -9.62 -15.99 -27.97
C SER A 762 -11.05 -15.53 -28.30
N ALA A 763 -11.74 -16.21 -29.21
CA ALA A 763 -13.13 -15.90 -29.54
C ALA A 763 -14.06 -16.15 -28.33
N ALA A 764 -13.88 -17.25 -27.60
CA ALA A 764 -14.61 -17.55 -26.39
C ALA A 764 -14.38 -16.48 -25.29
N LEU A 765 -13.14 -16.01 -25.13
CA LEU A 765 -12.78 -14.93 -24.21
C LEU A 765 -13.47 -13.60 -24.59
N VAL A 766 -13.42 -13.19 -25.86
CA VAL A 766 -14.13 -11.99 -26.34
C VAL A 766 -15.64 -12.09 -26.11
N CYS A 767 -16.26 -13.25 -26.36
CA CYS A 767 -17.67 -13.50 -26.07
C CYS A 767 -17.98 -13.55 -24.56
N ALA A 768 -17.04 -13.97 -23.71
CA ALA A 768 -17.23 -14.06 -22.27
C ALA A 768 -17.31 -12.68 -21.59
N VAL A 769 -16.63 -11.66 -22.11
CA VAL A 769 -16.61 -10.29 -21.52
C VAL A 769 -18.02 -9.72 -21.30
N PRO A 770 -18.90 -9.57 -22.31
CA PRO A 770 -20.25 -9.04 -22.11
C PRO A 770 -21.20 -9.97 -21.34
N LEU A 771 -20.86 -11.27 -21.26
CA LEU A 771 -21.65 -12.27 -20.52
C LEU A 771 -21.24 -12.38 -19.04
N SER A 772 -20.09 -11.83 -18.65
CA SER A 772 -19.54 -11.95 -17.30
C SER A 772 -18.85 -10.65 -16.82
N CYS A 773 -17.52 -10.57 -16.91
CA CYS A 773 -16.75 -9.34 -16.76
C CYS A 773 -15.39 -9.46 -17.48
N GLY A 774 -14.80 -8.31 -17.84
CA GLY A 774 -13.49 -8.23 -18.47
C GLY A 774 -12.38 -8.90 -17.66
N ALA A 775 -12.43 -8.76 -16.32
CA ALA A 775 -11.46 -9.35 -15.40
C ALA A 775 -11.49 -10.88 -15.37
N ALA A 776 -12.66 -11.50 -15.57
CA ALA A 776 -12.75 -12.96 -15.73
C ALA A 776 -12.11 -13.41 -17.04
N SER A 777 -12.31 -12.66 -18.14
CA SER A 777 -11.62 -12.92 -19.41
C SER A 777 -10.10 -12.76 -19.30
N LEU A 778 -9.63 -11.70 -18.63
CA LEU A 778 -8.20 -11.48 -18.39
C LEU A 778 -7.56 -12.62 -17.58
N ALA A 779 -8.23 -13.08 -16.51
CA ALA A 779 -7.75 -14.18 -15.69
C ALA A 779 -7.76 -15.53 -16.42
N ALA A 780 -8.82 -15.82 -17.19
CA ALA A 780 -8.88 -17.03 -18.02
C ALA A 780 -7.82 -17.01 -19.14
N GLY A 781 -7.64 -15.86 -19.80
CA GLY A 781 -6.59 -15.65 -20.78
C GLY A 781 -5.18 -15.75 -20.18
N ALA A 782 -4.97 -15.27 -18.96
CA ALA A 782 -3.69 -15.42 -18.25
C ALA A 782 -3.36 -16.89 -17.97
N ALA A 783 -4.36 -17.68 -17.52
CA ALA A 783 -4.20 -19.11 -17.30
C ALA A 783 -3.92 -19.88 -18.60
N PHE A 784 -4.60 -19.53 -19.69
CA PHE A 784 -4.35 -20.12 -21.01
C PHE A 784 -2.95 -19.75 -21.55
N TYR A 785 -2.54 -18.49 -21.42
CA TYR A 785 -1.23 -18.03 -21.87
C TYR A 785 -0.10 -18.69 -21.06
N ALA A 786 -0.27 -18.87 -19.75
CA ALA A 786 0.67 -19.64 -18.92
C ALA A 786 0.76 -21.12 -19.35
N PHE A 787 -0.36 -21.74 -19.71
CA PHE A 787 -0.38 -23.11 -20.25
C PHE A 787 0.35 -23.21 -21.60
N MET A 788 0.09 -22.28 -22.52
CA MET A 788 0.75 -22.23 -23.83
C MET A 788 2.27 -22.05 -23.67
N LEU A 789 2.71 -21.12 -22.82
CA LEU A 789 4.14 -20.94 -22.50
C LEU A 789 4.78 -22.18 -21.85
N SER A 790 4.06 -22.86 -20.95
CA SER A 790 4.58 -24.10 -20.35
C SER A 790 4.81 -25.19 -21.40
N LYS A 791 3.94 -25.29 -22.42
CA LYS A 791 4.09 -26.22 -23.54
C LYS A 791 5.28 -25.86 -24.44
N MET A 792 5.48 -24.57 -24.76
CA MET A 792 6.66 -24.14 -25.52
C MET A 792 7.97 -24.43 -24.77
N TYR A 793 8.00 -24.21 -23.46
CA TYR A 793 9.15 -24.57 -22.61
C TYR A 793 9.39 -26.08 -22.52
N GLU A 794 8.32 -26.89 -22.52
CA GLU A 794 8.42 -28.36 -22.56
C GLU A 794 9.07 -28.83 -23.86
N GLU A 795 8.58 -28.36 -25.01
CA GLU A 795 9.11 -28.71 -26.33
C GLU A 795 10.58 -28.30 -26.49
N TYR A 796 10.95 -27.11 -26.01
CA TYR A 796 12.35 -26.63 -25.99
C TYR A 796 13.25 -27.45 -25.06
N LEU A 797 12.80 -27.78 -23.84
CA LEU A 797 13.57 -28.58 -22.89
C LEU A 797 13.76 -30.02 -23.39
N GLU A 798 12.74 -30.59 -24.02
CA GLU A 798 12.84 -31.89 -24.67
C GLU A 798 13.87 -31.88 -25.80
N ASP A 799 13.80 -30.91 -26.71
CA ASP A 799 14.77 -30.81 -27.81
C ASP A 799 16.20 -30.61 -27.30
N PHE A 800 16.40 -29.75 -26.30
CA PHE A 800 17.67 -29.57 -25.62
C PHE A 800 18.20 -30.87 -24.98
N VAL A 801 17.33 -31.65 -24.31
CA VAL A 801 17.70 -32.95 -23.74
C VAL A 801 18.04 -33.97 -24.83
N TYR A 802 17.30 -34.03 -25.94
CA TYR A 802 17.62 -34.93 -27.05
C TYR A 802 18.95 -34.54 -27.74
N ARG A 803 19.27 -33.25 -27.87
CA ARG A 803 20.58 -32.77 -28.35
C ARG A 803 21.71 -33.03 -27.36
N LEU A 804 21.45 -32.93 -26.06
CA LEU A 804 22.44 -33.29 -25.02
C LEU A 804 22.71 -34.80 -25.04
N MET A 805 21.66 -35.62 -25.15
CA MET A 805 21.75 -37.07 -25.30
C MET A 805 22.45 -37.46 -26.60
N SER A 806 22.23 -36.76 -27.72
CA SER A 806 22.95 -37.03 -28.97
C SER A 806 24.44 -36.65 -28.88
N LYS A 807 24.79 -35.55 -28.21
CA LYS A 807 26.19 -35.16 -27.91
C LYS A 807 26.89 -36.09 -26.93
N ILE A 808 26.18 -36.65 -25.96
CA ILE A 808 26.71 -37.68 -25.04
C ILE A 808 26.88 -39.00 -25.80
N ALA A 809 25.88 -39.42 -26.58
CA ALA A 809 25.94 -40.64 -27.36
C ALA A 809 26.96 -40.58 -28.51
N SER A 810 27.18 -39.43 -29.16
CA SER A 810 28.23 -39.25 -30.18
C SER A 810 29.63 -39.39 -29.56
N ARG A 811 29.86 -38.81 -28.37
CA ARG A 811 31.10 -38.96 -27.60
C ARG A 811 31.31 -40.41 -27.16
N ILE A 812 30.28 -41.08 -26.63
CA ILE A 812 30.35 -42.49 -26.26
C ILE A 812 30.63 -43.36 -27.50
N CYS A 813 29.93 -43.15 -28.61
CA CYS A 813 30.14 -43.84 -29.89
C CYS A 813 31.59 -43.70 -30.37
N ARG A 814 32.15 -42.49 -30.36
CA ARG A 814 33.56 -42.22 -30.70
C ARG A 814 34.54 -42.87 -29.71
N MET A 815 34.23 -42.91 -28.41
CA MET A 815 35.06 -43.59 -27.40
C MET A 815 35.08 -45.12 -27.56
N PHE A 816 33.97 -45.74 -27.98
CA PHE A 816 33.93 -47.18 -28.30
C PHE A 816 34.61 -47.50 -29.64
N LYS A 817 34.40 -46.68 -30.69
CA LYS A 817 35.11 -46.80 -32.00
C LYS A 817 36.64 -46.69 -31.84
N SER A 818 37.11 -45.88 -30.89
CA SER A 818 38.53 -45.77 -30.53
C SER A 818 39.11 -47.00 -29.79
N LYS A 819 38.28 -47.94 -29.32
CA LYS A 819 38.73 -49.20 -28.68
C LYS A 819 38.90 -50.34 -29.67
N GLU A 820 38.12 -50.39 -30.76
CA GLU A 820 38.16 -51.49 -31.73
C GLU A 820 39.39 -51.44 -32.67
N THR A 821 39.98 -50.26 -32.88
CA THR A 821 41.11 -50.05 -33.81
C THR A 821 42.49 -50.53 -33.30
N LYS A 822 42.55 -51.31 -32.20
CA LYS A 822 43.80 -51.87 -31.63
C LYS A 822 43.99 -53.37 -31.90
N SER A 823 43.80 -53.83 -33.14
CA SER A 823 44.08 -55.22 -33.53
C SER A 823 44.52 -55.43 -34.98
N ALA A 824 45.44 -54.62 -35.50
CA ALA A 824 46.29 -54.97 -36.65
C ALA A 824 47.53 -54.06 -36.69
N THR A 825 48.74 -54.62 -36.67
CA THR A 825 49.98 -53.82 -36.74
C THR A 825 51.09 -54.58 -37.45
N LYS A 826 51.56 -54.02 -38.58
CA LYS A 826 52.89 -54.16 -39.22
C LYS A 826 52.81 -53.48 -40.61
N SER A 827 53.78 -52.72 -41.10
CA SER A 827 54.93 -52.05 -40.47
C SER A 827 55.62 -51.16 -41.51
N CYS A 828 56.00 -49.93 -41.16
CA CYS A 828 57.09 -49.18 -41.80
C CYS A 828 57.92 -48.45 -40.73
N PRO A 829 59.24 -48.25 -40.94
CA PRO A 829 60.18 -47.95 -39.85
C PRO A 829 60.20 -46.46 -39.44
N ALA A 830 60.63 -46.22 -38.20
CA ALA A 830 60.70 -44.90 -37.58
C ALA A 830 62.15 -44.39 -37.39
N LYS A 831 62.28 -43.07 -37.25
CA LYS A 831 63.31 -42.37 -36.46
C LYS A 831 62.59 -41.20 -35.75
N ASN A 832 62.41 -41.28 -34.42
CA ASN A 832 63.23 -40.63 -33.38
C ASN A 832 62.73 -39.18 -33.07
N VAL A 833 62.56 -38.72 -31.81
CA VAL A 833 63.04 -39.24 -30.51
C VAL A 833 62.24 -38.66 -29.29
N ILE A 834 61.96 -39.51 -28.27
CA ILE A 834 61.81 -39.29 -26.78
C ILE A 834 60.92 -38.11 -26.26
N ALA A 835 59.90 -38.21 -25.38
CA ALA A 835 59.31 -39.18 -24.41
C ALA A 835 59.74 -39.10 -22.91
N THR A 836 58.76 -38.99 -21.98
CA THR A 836 58.67 -39.46 -20.56
C THR A 836 57.55 -38.69 -19.81
N ASP A 837 56.74 -39.22 -18.88
CA ASP A 837 56.33 -40.61 -18.61
C ASP A 837 54.97 -40.66 -17.83
N LYS A 838 54.49 -41.89 -17.53
CA LYS A 838 53.23 -42.37 -16.91
C LYS A 838 52.94 -41.91 -15.47
N LYS A 839 51.79 -42.09 -14.77
CA LYS A 839 50.40 -42.64 -14.92
C LYS A 839 50.04 -43.41 -13.60
N ASP A 840 48.84 -43.17 -13.04
CA ASP A 840 47.94 -44.11 -12.28
C ASP A 840 48.34 -44.70 -10.89
N PRO A 841 47.43 -45.38 -10.12
CA PRO A 841 45.95 -45.54 -10.21
C PRO A 841 45.15 -45.24 -8.89
N LEU A 842 43.82 -45.52 -8.90
CA LEU A 842 42.84 -45.49 -7.77
C LEU A 842 42.83 -46.85 -7.00
N ASP A 843 42.33 -47.03 -5.76
CA ASP A 843 40.95 -46.79 -5.27
C ASP A 843 40.77 -46.90 -3.71
N GLU A 844 39.54 -46.81 -3.21
CA GLU A 844 39.11 -46.58 -1.79
C GLU A 844 39.47 -47.64 -0.69
N SER A 845 39.67 -47.18 0.57
CA SER A 845 38.65 -47.28 1.66
C SER A 845 39.17 -47.12 3.11
N VAL A 846 38.22 -46.94 4.05
CA VAL A 846 38.33 -47.04 5.54
C VAL A 846 38.65 -45.73 6.33
N LYS A 847 38.14 -45.71 7.58
CA LYS A 847 37.86 -44.56 8.44
C LYS A 847 39.02 -44.16 9.38
N ALA A 848 38.87 -42.93 9.88
CA ALA A 848 39.09 -42.48 11.27
C ALA A 848 40.44 -41.86 11.68
N SER A 849 40.28 -40.62 12.16
CA SER A 849 40.92 -39.99 13.33
C SER A 849 42.42 -39.64 13.33
N THR A 850 42.59 -38.34 13.63
CA THR A 850 43.61 -37.71 14.49
C THR A 850 45.01 -37.40 13.97
N ASP A 851 45.42 -36.19 14.39
CA ASP A 851 46.77 -35.68 14.66
C ASP A 851 47.63 -35.07 13.54
N ASP A 852 47.44 -33.75 13.40
CA ASP A 852 48.39 -32.71 13.85
C ASP A 852 49.63 -32.34 13.01
N LYS A 853 49.67 -31.03 12.68
CA LYS A 853 50.84 -30.12 12.57
C LYS A 853 51.95 -30.33 11.53
N SER A 854 52.01 -29.30 10.67
CA SER A 854 53.22 -28.54 10.29
C SER A 854 54.25 -29.22 9.35
N THR A 855 55.00 -28.50 8.51
CA THR A 855 55.42 -27.09 8.59
C THR A 855 55.64 -26.49 7.19
N ASN A 856 55.50 -25.17 7.07
CA ASN A 856 56.25 -24.17 6.26
C ASN A 856 57.20 -24.65 5.13
N THR A 857 57.40 -23.92 4.02
CA THR A 857 57.44 -22.45 3.85
C THR A 857 57.34 -22.08 2.35
N GLU A 858 56.84 -20.88 2.01
CA GLU A 858 57.28 -19.92 0.95
C GLU A 858 57.85 -20.42 -0.42
N ASN A 859 57.69 -19.76 -1.58
CA ASN A 859 57.19 -18.45 -2.02
C ASN A 859 56.79 -18.55 -3.52
N ASN A 860 55.94 -17.67 -4.05
CA ASN A 860 56.27 -16.96 -5.31
C ASN A 860 55.32 -15.82 -5.74
N ASP A 861 55.84 -14.98 -6.64
CA ASP A 861 55.39 -13.62 -6.93
C ASP A 861 54.76 -13.42 -8.33
N ASN A 862 54.37 -12.17 -8.60
CA ASN A 862 53.67 -11.62 -9.76
C ASN A 862 54.31 -11.77 -11.16
N SER A 863 53.48 -11.72 -12.22
CA SER A 863 53.45 -10.65 -13.26
C SER A 863 53.23 -11.07 -14.73
N LYS A 864 52.65 -10.13 -15.49
CA LYS A 864 52.27 -10.07 -16.92
C LYS A 864 53.48 -10.33 -17.88
N ALA A 865 53.33 -10.72 -19.16
CA ALA A 865 52.68 -9.94 -20.23
C ALA A 865 52.67 -10.61 -21.65
N LEU A 866 51.88 -10.00 -22.56
CA LEU A 866 51.96 -9.96 -24.05
C LEU A 866 51.42 -11.10 -24.96
N LEU A 867 51.07 -10.65 -26.18
CA LEU A 867 50.30 -11.30 -27.27
C LEU A 867 50.95 -12.51 -27.96
N PRO A 868 50.14 -13.29 -28.72
CA PRO A 868 50.54 -13.76 -30.04
C PRO A 868 49.61 -13.33 -31.19
N LYS A 869 50.07 -13.61 -32.43
CA LYS A 869 49.51 -13.19 -33.73
C LYS A 869 48.35 -14.06 -34.23
N VAL A 870 47.65 -13.51 -35.23
CA VAL A 870 46.71 -14.17 -36.15
C VAL A 870 47.36 -15.34 -36.90
N THR A 871 46.60 -16.41 -37.11
CA THR A 871 46.74 -17.32 -38.26
C THR A 871 45.33 -17.79 -38.63
N GLU A 872 44.91 -17.57 -39.88
CA GLU A 872 43.61 -18.04 -40.37
C GLU A 872 43.67 -19.52 -40.74
N GLU A 873 42.65 -20.30 -40.36
CA GLU A 873 42.30 -21.53 -41.07
C GLU A 873 40.79 -21.57 -41.33
N LYS A 874 40.44 -21.81 -42.59
CA LYS A 874 39.06 -22.03 -43.03
C LYS A 874 38.53 -23.33 -42.41
N LYS A 875 37.35 -23.28 -41.77
CA LYS A 875 36.51 -24.47 -41.54
C LYS A 875 35.09 -24.25 -42.03
N GLU A 876 34.56 -25.35 -42.56
CA GLU A 876 33.48 -25.40 -43.54
C GLU A 876 32.09 -24.96 -43.05
N LYS A 877 31.28 -24.53 -44.02
CA LYS A 877 29.82 -24.41 -43.89
C LYS A 877 29.20 -25.79 -43.63
N CYS A 878 28.87 -26.12 -42.38
CA CYS A 878 27.89 -27.17 -42.05
C CYS A 878 27.04 -26.85 -40.79
N ASP A 879 27.57 -26.15 -39.78
CA ASP A 879 26.86 -25.90 -38.51
C ASP A 879 25.72 -24.84 -38.58
N THR A 880 25.51 -24.20 -39.73
CA THR A 880 24.69 -22.97 -39.82
C THR A 880 23.18 -23.15 -39.77
N ASN A 881 22.65 -24.38 -39.76
CA ASN A 881 21.19 -24.63 -39.72
C ASN A 881 20.70 -25.08 -38.32
N GLU A 882 21.50 -25.79 -37.53
CA GLU A 882 21.11 -26.26 -36.18
C GLU A 882 21.11 -25.14 -35.14
N ALA A 883 22.09 -24.22 -35.21
CA ALA A 883 22.17 -23.06 -34.34
C ALA A 883 21.00 -22.10 -34.59
N LYS A 884 20.60 -21.89 -35.85
CA LYS A 884 19.46 -21.03 -36.21
C LYS A 884 18.14 -21.50 -35.61
N HIS A 885 17.90 -22.81 -35.56
CA HIS A 885 16.67 -23.35 -34.98
C HIS A 885 16.65 -23.20 -33.45
N GLU A 886 17.78 -23.46 -32.78
CA GLU A 886 17.95 -23.22 -31.33
C GLU A 886 17.72 -21.74 -30.96
N ASP A 887 18.23 -20.82 -31.78
CA ASP A 887 18.02 -19.38 -31.62
C ASP A 887 16.57 -18.95 -31.88
N GLU A 888 15.87 -19.54 -32.85
CA GLU A 888 14.48 -19.17 -33.19
C GLU A 888 13.45 -19.64 -32.16
N ASP A 889 13.56 -20.87 -31.65
CA ASP A 889 12.67 -21.39 -30.62
C ASP A 889 12.81 -20.60 -29.31
N LEU A 890 14.05 -20.28 -28.90
CA LEU A 890 14.34 -19.47 -27.73
C LEU A 890 13.88 -18.00 -27.88
N ASN A 891 14.01 -17.44 -29.09
CA ASN A 891 13.54 -16.11 -29.45
C ASN A 891 12.00 -16.01 -29.32
N ASN A 892 11.27 -17.01 -29.84
CA ASN A 892 9.82 -17.11 -29.74
C ASN A 892 9.34 -17.17 -28.27
N ILE A 893 9.96 -18.04 -27.46
CA ILE A 893 9.69 -18.14 -26.02
C ILE A 893 9.94 -16.79 -25.31
N ASN A 894 11.09 -16.15 -25.55
CA ASN A 894 11.44 -14.87 -24.92
C ASN A 894 10.45 -13.73 -25.27
N PHE A 895 9.91 -13.74 -26.48
CA PHE A 895 8.88 -12.78 -26.93
C PHE A 895 7.55 -13.00 -26.20
N HIS A 896 7.01 -14.22 -26.22
CA HIS A 896 5.76 -14.54 -25.51
C HIS A 896 5.87 -14.36 -24.00
N MET A 897 7.02 -14.66 -23.41
CA MET A 897 7.29 -14.38 -21.99
C MET A 897 7.14 -12.89 -21.67
N MET A 898 7.69 -11.99 -22.50
CA MET A 898 7.54 -10.54 -22.29
C MET A 898 6.07 -10.10 -22.37
N LEU A 899 5.33 -10.58 -23.36
CA LEU A 899 3.90 -10.30 -23.51
C LEU A 899 3.05 -10.88 -22.37
N PHE A 900 3.44 -12.03 -21.82
CA PHE A 900 2.81 -12.62 -20.65
C PHE A 900 3.02 -11.78 -19.38
N PHE A 901 4.21 -11.18 -19.16
CA PHE A 901 4.39 -10.23 -18.05
C PHE A 901 3.49 -9.00 -18.18
N LEU A 902 3.29 -8.47 -19.39
CA LEU A 902 2.34 -7.37 -19.64
C LEU A 902 0.88 -7.80 -19.39
N TRP A 903 0.49 -9.01 -19.81
CA TRP A 903 -0.83 -9.57 -19.54
C TRP A 903 -1.08 -9.78 -18.04
N MET A 904 -0.10 -10.32 -17.33
CA MET A 904 -0.16 -10.55 -15.88
C MET A 904 -0.23 -9.24 -15.10
N ALA A 905 0.53 -8.22 -15.50
CA ALA A 905 0.46 -6.87 -14.91
C ALA A 905 -0.96 -6.30 -14.92
N VAL A 906 -1.63 -6.36 -16.08
CA VAL A 906 -3.03 -5.94 -16.24
C VAL A 906 -3.99 -6.82 -15.45
N THR A 907 -3.81 -8.14 -15.51
CA THR A 907 -4.68 -9.09 -14.80
C THR A 907 -4.66 -8.85 -13.30
N ILE A 908 -3.48 -8.59 -12.72
CA ILE A 908 -3.30 -8.30 -11.28
C ILE A 908 -4.04 -7.01 -10.87
N VAL A 909 -3.97 -5.94 -11.67
CA VAL A 909 -4.70 -4.68 -11.40
C VAL A 909 -6.21 -4.90 -11.37
N ASN A 910 -6.75 -5.84 -12.17
CA ASN A 910 -8.18 -6.10 -12.27
C ASN A 910 -8.70 -7.19 -11.30
N ILE A 911 -7.86 -7.77 -10.43
CA ILE A 911 -8.29 -8.76 -9.40
C ILE A 911 -9.50 -8.27 -8.55
N PRO A 912 -9.58 -7.01 -8.08
CA PRO A 912 -10.73 -6.54 -7.31
C PRO A 912 -12.07 -6.62 -8.06
N ALA A 913 -12.08 -6.37 -9.37
CA ALA A 913 -13.27 -6.49 -10.20
C ALA A 913 -13.70 -7.96 -10.34
N LEU A 914 -12.74 -8.88 -10.55
CA LEU A 914 -12.99 -10.32 -10.58
C LEU A 914 -13.59 -10.85 -9.27
N LEU A 915 -13.01 -10.46 -8.13
CA LEU A 915 -13.50 -10.88 -6.81
C LEU A 915 -14.90 -10.32 -6.51
N THR A 916 -15.18 -9.08 -6.91
CA THR A 916 -16.50 -8.46 -6.74
C THR A 916 -17.56 -9.12 -7.62
N TRP A 917 -17.22 -9.46 -8.87
CA TRP A 917 -18.07 -10.26 -9.76
C TRP A 917 -18.37 -11.63 -9.15
N ALA A 918 -17.35 -12.38 -8.70
CA ALA A 918 -17.54 -13.69 -8.10
C ALA A 918 -18.43 -13.65 -6.84
N ARG A 919 -18.33 -12.59 -6.02
CA ARG A 919 -19.18 -12.36 -4.84
C ARG A 919 -20.65 -12.08 -5.20
N ASN A 920 -20.91 -11.48 -6.35
CA ASN A 920 -22.24 -11.06 -6.82
C ASN A 920 -22.86 -11.96 -7.89
N PHE A 921 -22.14 -12.97 -8.38
CA PHE A 921 -22.56 -13.90 -9.43
C PHE A 921 -23.95 -14.51 -9.20
N LYS A 922 -24.31 -14.79 -7.94
CA LYS A 922 -25.63 -15.35 -7.56
C LYS A 922 -26.82 -14.37 -7.72
N TYR A 923 -26.56 -13.08 -7.91
CA TYR A 923 -27.58 -12.04 -8.13
C TYR A 923 -27.55 -11.50 -9.56
N SER A 924 -26.37 -11.40 -10.16
CA SER A 924 -26.18 -11.02 -11.56
C SER A 924 -24.96 -11.75 -12.12
N MET A 925 -25.12 -12.42 -13.26
CA MET A 925 -24.00 -13.03 -13.99
C MET A 925 -23.09 -11.98 -14.63
N VAL A 926 -23.58 -10.75 -14.87
CA VAL A 926 -22.83 -9.64 -15.46
C VAL A 926 -22.44 -8.63 -14.38
N LEU A 927 -21.18 -8.20 -14.35
CA LEU A 927 -20.71 -7.11 -13.47
C LEU A 927 -21.21 -5.75 -14.02
N LYS A 928 -21.83 -4.92 -13.17
CA LYS A 928 -22.36 -3.59 -13.55
C LYS A 928 -22.05 -2.54 -12.48
N PRO A 929 -21.37 -1.41 -12.82
CA PRO A 929 -20.59 -1.21 -14.06
C PRO A 929 -19.48 -2.26 -14.19
N ASP A 930 -18.78 -2.36 -15.32
CA ASP A 930 -17.55 -3.17 -15.41
C ASP A 930 -16.36 -2.28 -15.81
N THR A 931 -15.50 -2.00 -14.83
CA THR A 931 -14.30 -1.16 -15.00
C THR A 931 -13.18 -1.86 -15.78
N SER A 932 -13.30 -3.18 -15.95
CA SER A 932 -12.36 -4.02 -16.69
C SER A 932 -12.81 -4.34 -18.12
N TYR A 933 -14.03 -3.94 -18.50
CA TYR A 933 -14.69 -4.32 -19.76
C TYR A 933 -13.82 -4.03 -21.00
N HIS A 934 -13.39 -2.77 -21.16
CA HIS A 934 -12.64 -2.34 -22.34
C HIS A 934 -11.28 -3.04 -22.43
N THR A 935 -10.54 -3.13 -21.32
CA THR A 935 -9.25 -3.81 -21.28
C THR A 935 -9.38 -5.30 -21.53
N GLY A 936 -10.33 -5.97 -20.89
CA GLY A 936 -10.61 -7.39 -21.12
C GLY A 936 -10.99 -7.67 -22.56
N PHE A 937 -11.87 -6.85 -23.16
CA PHE A 937 -12.28 -6.99 -24.56
C PHE A 937 -11.10 -6.79 -25.53
N VAL A 938 -10.37 -5.68 -25.40
CA VAL A 938 -9.28 -5.33 -26.33
C VAL A 938 -8.11 -6.32 -26.23
N MET A 939 -7.69 -6.69 -25.01
CA MET A 939 -6.61 -7.68 -24.86
C MET A 939 -7.03 -9.08 -25.33
N SER A 940 -8.29 -9.49 -25.08
CA SER A 940 -8.81 -10.75 -25.62
C SER A 940 -8.85 -10.72 -27.15
N ALA A 941 -9.22 -9.61 -27.78
CA ALA A 941 -9.17 -9.47 -29.24
C ALA A 941 -7.74 -9.49 -29.80
N CYS A 942 -6.78 -8.83 -29.13
CA CYS A 942 -5.36 -8.88 -29.52
C CYS A 942 -4.76 -10.28 -29.38
N SER A 943 -5.23 -11.08 -28.40
CA SER A 943 -4.77 -12.45 -28.19
C SER A 943 -5.06 -13.38 -29.37
N ALA A 944 -6.12 -13.11 -30.15
CA ALA A 944 -6.43 -13.84 -31.39
C ALA A 944 -5.25 -13.84 -32.37
N ILE A 945 -4.55 -12.71 -32.45
CA ILE A 945 -3.42 -12.52 -33.37
C ILE A 945 -2.15 -13.06 -32.72
N ILE A 946 -1.83 -12.58 -31.50
CA ILE A 946 -0.56 -12.89 -30.84
C ILE A 946 -0.39 -14.40 -30.63
N TRP A 947 -1.41 -15.12 -30.17
CA TRP A 947 -1.27 -16.56 -29.88
C TRP A 947 -1.24 -17.47 -31.13
N GLN A 948 -1.28 -16.90 -32.33
CA GLN A 948 -1.09 -17.61 -33.61
C GLN A 948 0.28 -17.33 -34.26
N MET A 949 1.14 -16.51 -33.63
CA MET A 949 2.44 -16.16 -34.21
C MET A 949 3.49 -17.22 -33.89
N ASP A 950 4.14 -17.78 -34.92
CA ASP A 950 5.29 -18.69 -34.78
C ASP A 950 6.60 -17.94 -34.45
N GLY A 951 6.51 -16.83 -33.71
CA GLY A 951 7.61 -15.92 -33.39
C GLY A 951 7.40 -14.47 -33.85
N PRO A 952 8.17 -13.51 -33.33
CA PRO A 952 8.09 -12.11 -33.73
C PRO A 952 8.73 -11.87 -35.11
N LYS A 953 8.11 -11.02 -35.94
CA LYS A 953 8.67 -10.69 -37.26
C LYS A 953 9.98 -9.92 -37.13
N LYS A 954 10.97 -10.30 -37.93
CA LYS A 954 12.29 -9.65 -37.97
C LYS A 954 12.21 -8.41 -38.88
N ASN A 955 13.09 -7.43 -38.68
CA ASN A 955 13.27 -6.27 -39.58
C ASN A 955 12.02 -5.41 -39.87
N LEU A 956 11.16 -5.16 -38.87
CA LEU A 956 10.03 -4.25 -39.02
C LEU A 956 10.45 -2.77 -38.92
N ARG A 957 9.94 -1.95 -39.85
CA ARG A 957 10.29 -0.53 -40.00
C ARG A 957 10.07 0.33 -38.75
N HIS A 958 9.01 0.10 -37.98
CA HIS A 958 8.59 1.01 -36.90
C HIS A 958 9.11 0.62 -35.51
N TYR A 959 10.14 -0.24 -35.41
CA TYR A 959 10.66 -0.68 -34.10
C TYR A 959 11.18 0.47 -33.22
N ASP A 960 11.80 1.51 -33.78
CA ASP A 960 12.23 2.69 -33.00
C ASP A 960 11.05 3.48 -32.45
N ALA A 961 9.97 3.61 -33.24
CA ALA A 961 8.76 4.32 -32.81
C ALA A 961 8.07 3.58 -31.67
N VAL A 962 7.95 2.25 -31.75
CA VAL A 962 7.37 1.44 -30.66
C VAL A 962 8.29 1.42 -29.42
N ALA A 963 9.61 1.37 -29.60
CA ALA A 963 10.57 1.47 -28.49
C ALA A 963 10.56 2.85 -27.80
N ALA A 964 10.36 3.94 -28.55
CA ALA A 964 10.16 5.28 -28.00
C ALA A 964 8.82 5.41 -27.26
N LEU A 965 7.76 4.82 -27.80
CA LEU A 965 6.41 4.89 -27.22
C LEU A 965 6.30 4.03 -25.94
N LEU A 966 6.98 2.88 -25.87
CA LEU A 966 7.16 2.13 -24.63
C LEU A 966 7.89 2.95 -23.56
N TYR A 967 8.91 3.72 -23.95
CA TYR A 967 9.65 4.58 -23.03
C TYR A 967 8.81 5.72 -22.48
N THR A 968 8.07 6.44 -23.33
CA THR A 968 7.19 7.53 -22.91
C THR A 968 6.04 7.02 -22.03
N MET A 969 5.45 5.86 -22.35
CA MET A 969 4.43 5.23 -21.50
C MET A 969 5.00 4.79 -20.14
N ALA A 970 6.22 4.25 -20.10
CA ALA A 970 6.88 3.92 -18.84
C ALA A 970 7.13 5.15 -17.97
N ILE A 971 7.59 6.27 -18.54
CA ILE A 971 7.73 7.57 -17.84
C ILE A 971 6.37 8.06 -17.34
N PHE A 972 5.32 7.99 -18.16
CA PHE A 972 3.97 8.40 -17.81
C PHE A 972 3.44 7.60 -16.61
N ILE A 973 3.61 6.27 -16.62
CA ILE A 973 3.23 5.41 -15.48
C ILE A 973 4.08 5.68 -14.23
N LEU A 974 5.38 5.97 -14.35
CA LEU A 974 6.23 6.35 -13.20
C LEU A 974 5.79 7.69 -12.56
N ALA A 975 5.33 8.65 -13.38
CA ALA A 975 4.89 9.96 -12.92
C ALA A 975 3.46 9.95 -12.34
N LEU A 976 2.53 9.24 -12.97
CA LEU A 976 1.08 9.31 -12.70
C LEU A 976 0.47 8.04 -12.12
N GLY A 977 1.03 6.87 -12.43
CA GLY A 977 0.60 5.60 -11.84
C GLY A 977 0.55 5.57 -10.31
N PRO A 978 1.42 6.30 -9.55
CA PRO A 978 1.27 6.41 -8.10
C PRO A 978 -0.10 6.94 -7.64
N PHE A 979 -0.76 7.81 -8.44
CA PHE A 979 -2.04 8.44 -8.13
C PHE A 979 -3.26 7.62 -8.61
N SER A 980 -3.12 6.82 -9.68
CA SER A 980 -4.19 5.95 -10.15
C SER A 980 -3.69 4.70 -10.88
N LEU A 981 -4.17 3.53 -10.47
CA LEU A 981 -3.90 2.27 -11.16
C LEU A 981 -4.71 2.13 -12.45
N SER A 982 -5.76 2.94 -12.67
CA SER A 982 -6.47 2.96 -13.96
C SER A 982 -5.54 3.31 -15.13
N ILE A 983 -4.53 4.15 -14.88
CA ILE A 983 -3.51 4.55 -15.87
C ILE A 983 -2.63 3.37 -16.25
N VAL A 984 -2.33 2.49 -15.30
CA VAL A 984 -1.61 1.22 -15.54
C VAL A 984 -2.45 0.31 -16.44
N ASN A 985 -3.76 0.19 -16.13
CA ASN A 985 -4.70 -0.65 -16.85
C ASN A 985 -4.79 -0.26 -18.34
N TYR A 986 -5.12 1.00 -18.62
CA TYR A 986 -5.26 1.50 -19.98
C TYR A 986 -3.92 1.67 -20.70
N GLY A 987 -2.86 2.10 -19.99
CA GLY A 987 -1.53 2.30 -20.57
C GLY A 987 -0.92 1.01 -21.11
N VAL A 988 -0.98 -0.10 -20.36
CA VAL A 988 -0.51 -1.39 -20.86
C VAL A 988 -1.42 -1.94 -21.96
N THR A 989 -2.74 -1.79 -21.85
CA THR A 989 -3.68 -2.18 -22.91
C THR A 989 -3.32 -1.52 -24.24
N PHE A 990 -3.03 -0.21 -24.21
CA PHE A 990 -2.62 0.56 -25.38
C PHE A 990 -1.28 0.05 -25.96
N MET A 991 -0.27 -0.18 -25.13
CA MET A 991 1.01 -0.73 -25.58
C MET A 991 0.89 -2.12 -26.20
N PHE A 992 0.10 -3.01 -25.57
CA PHE A 992 -0.15 -4.36 -26.06
C PHE A 992 -0.85 -4.33 -27.42
N THR A 993 -1.80 -3.39 -27.60
CA THR A 993 -2.49 -3.15 -28.88
C THR A 993 -1.52 -2.65 -29.94
N ILE A 994 -0.64 -1.69 -29.63
CA ILE A 994 0.39 -1.17 -30.56
C ILE A 994 1.35 -2.28 -31.02
N ILE A 995 1.84 -3.10 -30.10
CA ILE A 995 2.71 -4.24 -30.45
C ILE A 995 1.96 -5.21 -31.36
N THR A 996 0.69 -5.51 -31.07
CA THR A 996 -0.16 -6.38 -31.92
C THR A 996 -0.34 -5.81 -33.33
N ILE A 997 -0.65 -4.51 -33.45
CA ILE A 997 -0.86 -3.81 -34.72
C ILE A 997 0.45 -3.79 -35.53
N GLN A 998 1.59 -3.53 -34.88
CA GLN A 998 2.90 -3.56 -35.54
C GLN A 998 3.19 -4.95 -36.12
N GLN A 999 3.05 -6.01 -35.31
CA GLN A 999 3.32 -7.37 -35.77
C GLN A 999 2.37 -7.83 -36.89
N LEU A 1000 1.13 -7.32 -36.95
CA LEU A 1000 0.21 -7.67 -38.02
C LEU A 1000 0.44 -6.88 -39.32
N TYR A 1001 0.51 -5.54 -39.24
CA TYR A 1001 0.47 -4.64 -40.41
C TYR A 1001 1.80 -4.01 -40.83
N ASP A 1002 2.83 -4.00 -39.98
CA ASP A 1002 4.10 -3.36 -40.34
C ASP A 1002 4.82 -4.17 -41.43
N LYS A 1003 5.52 -3.46 -42.32
CA LYS A 1003 6.23 -4.06 -43.45
C LYS A 1003 7.67 -4.35 -43.07
N GLU A 1004 8.16 -5.49 -43.51
CA GLU A 1004 9.57 -5.85 -43.42
C GLU A 1004 10.38 -4.95 -44.36
N GLU A 1005 11.47 -4.36 -43.86
CA GLU A 1005 12.42 -3.64 -44.72
C GLU A 1005 13.30 -4.66 -45.47
N PRO A 1006 13.45 -4.53 -46.80
CA PRO A 1006 14.33 -5.40 -47.55
C PRO A 1006 15.78 -5.16 -47.08
N THR A 1007 16.46 -6.24 -46.67
CA THR A 1007 17.88 -6.17 -46.32
C THR A 1007 18.71 -5.86 -47.58
N GLU A 1008 19.10 -4.60 -47.74
CA GLU A 1008 20.17 -4.23 -48.66
C GLU A 1008 21.47 -4.88 -48.18
N VAL A 1009 22.01 -5.79 -48.99
CA VAL A 1009 23.35 -6.34 -48.78
C VAL A 1009 24.35 -5.31 -49.33
N THR A 1010 24.64 -4.28 -48.54
CA THR A 1010 25.74 -3.37 -48.82
C THR A 1010 27.07 -4.08 -48.57
N SER A 1011 27.67 -4.55 -49.65
CA SER A 1011 29.07 -4.97 -49.68
C SER A 1011 29.98 -3.74 -49.57
N GLU A 1012 30.30 -3.33 -48.33
CA GLU A 1012 31.30 -2.28 -48.08
C GLU A 1012 32.72 -2.83 -48.25
N GLU A 1013 33.24 -2.74 -49.48
CA GLU A 1013 34.68 -2.57 -49.71
C GLU A 1013 34.98 -1.11 -50.07
N HIS A 1014 36.05 -0.55 -49.47
CA HIS A 1014 36.54 0.84 -49.59
C HIS A 1014 35.59 1.94 -49.05
N LEU A 1015 35.97 2.70 -48.01
CA LEU A 1015 37.05 3.68 -48.07
C LEU A 1015 37.66 3.98 -46.68
N GLU A 1016 39.00 4.08 -46.61
CA GLU A 1016 39.69 4.83 -45.55
C GLU A 1016 39.99 6.28 -45.98
N SER A 1017 40.08 7.18 -45.00
CA SER A 1017 40.45 8.61 -45.10
C SER A 1017 39.43 9.53 -45.81
N LYS A 1018 38.92 10.61 -45.19
CA LYS A 1018 39.69 11.70 -44.57
C LYS A 1018 38.97 12.46 -43.46
N VAL A 1019 39.83 13.02 -42.63
CA VAL A 1019 39.65 13.91 -41.49
C VAL A 1019 39.16 15.33 -41.89
N ASP A 1020 38.35 15.91 -40.99
CA ASP A 1020 38.14 17.34 -40.69
C ASP A 1020 37.22 18.29 -41.49
N ASN A 1021 36.31 18.87 -40.68
CA ASN A 1021 36.01 20.31 -40.50
C ASN A 1021 34.96 21.07 -41.33
N ALA A 1022 33.91 21.48 -40.59
CA ALA A 1022 33.52 22.87 -40.32
C ALA A 1022 32.18 23.41 -40.88
N SER A 1023 31.42 23.96 -39.93
CA SER A 1023 30.63 25.20 -39.98
C SER A 1023 29.49 25.38 -41.02
N ASP A 1024 28.28 25.34 -40.47
CA ASP A 1024 27.35 26.49 -40.37
C ASP A 1024 26.22 26.77 -41.39
N GLU A 1025 25.14 27.27 -40.77
CA GLU A 1025 24.02 28.11 -41.24
C GLU A 1025 22.85 27.60 -42.14
N LYS A 1026 21.71 27.41 -41.46
CA LYS A 1026 20.38 28.08 -41.68
C LYS A 1026 19.61 27.92 -43.02
N ILE A 1027 18.49 27.19 -42.96
CA ILE A 1027 17.06 27.68 -42.91
C ILE A 1027 16.71 28.91 -43.80
N PRO A 1028 15.53 29.01 -44.51
CA PRO A 1028 14.31 28.15 -44.60
C PRO A 1028 14.10 27.62 -46.05
N SER A 1029 12.94 27.20 -46.62
CA SER A 1029 11.51 27.02 -46.27
C SER A 1029 10.98 25.81 -47.08
N LYS A 1030 9.85 25.12 -46.87
CA LYS A 1030 8.42 25.39 -46.54
C LYS A 1030 7.54 25.88 -47.70
N MET A 1031 6.38 25.23 -47.84
CA MET A 1031 5.20 25.51 -48.69
C MET A 1031 5.30 25.13 -50.18
N ASP A 1032 4.22 24.70 -50.85
CA ASP A 1032 2.99 23.94 -50.46
C ASP A 1032 2.13 23.83 -51.73
N LEU A 1033 1.34 22.74 -51.87
CA LEU A 1033 0.14 22.66 -52.73
C LEU A 1033 0.33 22.88 -54.27
N GLU A 1034 -0.56 22.50 -55.18
CA GLU A 1034 -1.59 21.45 -55.27
C GLU A 1034 -1.93 21.31 -56.76
N THR A 1035 -2.58 20.22 -57.19
CA THR A 1035 -3.31 20.10 -58.49
C THR A 1035 -2.48 20.24 -59.80
N GLU A 1036 -2.86 19.74 -60.97
CA GLU A 1036 -4.10 19.14 -61.48
C GLU A 1036 -3.83 18.32 -62.77
N THR A 1037 -4.59 17.22 -63.04
CA THR A 1037 -4.87 16.66 -64.40
C THR A 1037 -3.69 16.24 -65.34
N LYS A 1038 -3.86 15.57 -66.50
CA LYS A 1038 -4.77 14.49 -66.97
C LYS A 1038 -4.09 13.75 -68.14
N THR A 1039 -4.42 12.47 -68.31
CA THR A 1039 -4.46 11.64 -69.55
C THR A 1039 -3.71 12.07 -70.83
N GLU A 1040 -2.80 11.20 -71.29
CA GLU A 1040 -2.66 10.66 -72.68
C GLU A 1040 -1.56 9.56 -72.64
N GLY A 1041 -1.52 8.50 -73.46
CA GLY A 1041 -2.48 7.99 -74.44
C GLY A 1041 -1.97 6.73 -75.17
N THR A 1042 -2.77 5.64 -75.15
CA THR A 1042 -2.92 4.58 -76.19
C THR A 1042 -1.76 3.71 -76.73
N LYS A 1043 -1.99 2.38 -76.63
CA LYS A 1043 -1.84 1.33 -77.69
C LYS A 1043 -0.42 0.89 -78.13
N SER A 1044 -0.18 -0.33 -78.62
CA SER A 1044 -1.04 -1.50 -78.95
C SER A 1044 -0.29 -2.83 -78.84
N ASP A 1045 -1.04 -3.91 -78.60
CA ASP A 1045 -0.95 -5.26 -79.20
C ASP A 1045 0.38 -5.74 -79.83
N ASN A 1046 0.88 -6.89 -79.37
CA ASN A 1046 0.74 -8.15 -80.13
C ASN A 1046 1.30 -9.35 -79.35
N ASN A 1047 0.55 -10.45 -79.35
CA ASN A 1047 1.06 -11.81 -79.14
C ASN A 1047 1.25 -12.43 -80.54
N PRO A 1048 2.22 -13.32 -80.78
CA PRO A 1048 1.84 -14.74 -80.75
C PRO A 1048 2.94 -15.75 -80.34
N ASP A 1049 2.45 -16.95 -79.98
CA ASP A 1049 3.05 -18.29 -80.08
C ASP A 1049 3.61 -18.65 -81.50
N PRO A 1050 4.14 -19.87 -81.80
CA PRO A 1050 4.62 -21.00 -80.97
C PRO A 1050 5.94 -21.72 -81.44
N LYS A 1051 6.49 -22.59 -80.55
CA LYS A 1051 7.10 -23.94 -80.79
C LYS A 1051 8.33 -24.19 -81.72
N SER A 1052 8.93 -25.36 -81.44
CA SER A 1052 9.92 -26.14 -82.22
C SER A 1052 11.39 -25.68 -82.15
N GLU A 1053 12.42 -26.52 -82.23
CA GLU A 1053 12.70 -27.91 -81.81
C GLU A 1053 14.17 -28.24 -82.24
N ASN A 1054 14.88 -29.02 -81.43
CA ASN A 1054 15.97 -29.96 -81.81
C ASN A 1054 17.44 -29.51 -82.08
N PHE A 1055 18.29 -30.53 -81.87
CA PHE A 1055 19.72 -30.74 -82.15
C PHE A 1055 20.73 -29.99 -81.26
N ALA A 1056 21.39 -30.65 -80.30
CA ALA A 1056 22.50 -31.65 -80.40
C ALA A 1056 23.88 -30.96 -80.55
N ASN A 1057 25.02 -31.50 -80.13
CA ASN A 1057 25.40 -32.86 -79.70
C ASN A 1057 26.73 -32.75 -78.92
N GLU A 1058 26.99 -33.53 -77.85
CA GLU A 1058 28.34 -34.05 -77.55
C GLU A 1058 28.32 -35.12 -76.43
N LYS A 1059 29.32 -36.01 -76.42
CA LYS A 1059 29.21 -37.36 -75.82
C LYS A 1059 30.56 -37.86 -75.26
N ALA A 1060 30.49 -38.53 -74.09
CA ALA A 1060 31.45 -39.52 -73.53
C ALA A 1060 32.90 -39.05 -73.25
N THR A 1061 33.45 -39.23 -72.04
CA THR A 1061 33.90 -40.52 -71.44
C THR A 1061 34.17 -40.32 -69.92
N GLU A 1062 33.74 -41.23 -69.03
CA GLU A 1062 34.57 -42.24 -68.28
C GLU A 1062 35.75 -41.65 -67.46
N ASN A 1063 36.05 -42.00 -66.19
CA ASN A 1063 35.52 -42.95 -65.18
C ASN A 1063 35.90 -42.46 -63.76
N ASP A 1064 35.20 -42.92 -62.71
CA ASP A 1064 35.80 -43.72 -61.61
C ASP A 1064 34.83 -43.94 -60.42
N GLU A 1065 34.91 -45.15 -59.83
CA GLU A 1065 34.11 -45.57 -58.68
C GLU A 1065 34.84 -45.42 -57.32
N ASN A 1066 34.04 -45.53 -56.25
CA ASN A 1066 34.37 -46.06 -54.91
C ASN A 1066 34.97 -45.15 -53.80
N THR A 1067 34.06 -44.88 -52.85
CA THR A 1067 34.23 -45.01 -51.38
C THR A 1067 35.11 -44.04 -50.58
N SER A 1068 34.47 -43.25 -49.71
CA SER A 1068 34.95 -42.97 -48.35
C SER A 1068 33.81 -42.71 -47.33
N GLU A 1069 33.83 -43.54 -46.28
CA GLU A 1069 33.12 -43.56 -44.98
C GLU A 1069 31.85 -42.72 -44.68
N CYS A 1070 30.76 -43.43 -44.34
CA CYS A 1070 29.67 -42.89 -43.52
C CYS A 1070 30.01 -42.92 -42.01
N ASP A 1071 30.12 -41.77 -41.33
CA ASP A 1071 30.26 -41.79 -39.86
C ASP A 1071 28.92 -42.09 -39.17
N VAL A 1072 28.83 -43.28 -38.57
CA VAL A 1072 27.68 -43.72 -37.76
C VAL A 1072 27.54 -42.87 -36.48
N CYS A 1073 28.63 -42.24 -36.01
CA CYS A 1073 28.64 -41.40 -34.80
C CYS A 1073 28.25 -39.93 -35.04
N ASN A 1074 27.65 -39.57 -36.19
CA ASN A 1074 27.22 -38.20 -36.49
C ASN A 1074 26.06 -37.74 -35.57
N GLU A 1075 26.22 -36.56 -34.95
CA GLU A 1075 25.30 -36.03 -33.94
C GLU A 1075 23.87 -35.83 -34.47
N ASN A 1076 23.72 -35.39 -35.72
CA ASN A 1076 22.41 -35.21 -36.37
C ASN A 1076 21.70 -36.52 -36.65
N ARG A 1077 22.46 -37.55 -37.03
CA ARG A 1077 21.92 -38.89 -37.26
C ARG A 1077 21.44 -39.49 -35.93
N ILE A 1078 22.21 -39.31 -34.86
CA ILE A 1078 21.86 -39.79 -33.52
C ILE A 1078 20.67 -39.00 -32.93
N TYR A 1079 20.62 -37.67 -33.10
CA TYR A 1079 19.47 -36.84 -32.71
C TYR A 1079 18.19 -37.29 -33.43
N ASN A 1080 18.24 -37.47 -34.75
CA ASN A 1080 17.11 -37.98 -35.53
C ASN A 1080 16.73 -39.42 -35.14
N ILE A 1081 17.69 -40.26 -34.72
CA ILE A 1081 17.40 -41.58 -34.17
C ILE A 1081 16.66 -41.47 -32.84
N PHE A 1082 17.09 -40.62 -31.89
CA PHE A 1082 16.37 -40.41 -30.63
C PHE A 1082 14.96 -39.85 -30.84
N LYS A 1083 14.81 -38.88 -31.74
CA LYS A 1083 13.52 -38.28 -32.13
C LYS A 1083 12.57 -39.32 -32.76
N ASN A 1084 13.06 -40.10 -33.73
CA ASN A 1084 12.28 -41.17 -34.37
C ASN A 1084 12.03 -42.37 -33.44
N LEU A 1085 12.90 -42.62 -32.45
CA LEU A 1085 12.61 -43.59 -31.38
C LEU A 1085 11.41 -43.14 -30.56
N ARG A 1086 11.35 -41.86 -30.17
CA ARG A 1086 10.20 -41.30 -29.46
C ARG A 1086 8.92 -41.44 -30.27
N GLU A 1087 8.92 -41.08 -31.55
CA GLU A 1087 7.75 -41.22 -32.43
C GLU A 1087 7.29 -42.69 -32.57
N LYS A 1088 8.22 -43.66 -32.51
CA LYS A 1088 7.86 -45.09 -32.47
C LYS A 1088 7.37 -45.55 -31.10
N PHE A 1089 7.93 -45.04 -30.00
CA PHE A 1089 7.52 -45.41 -28.64
C PHE A 1089 6.18 -44.77 -28.23
N SER A 1090 5.88 -43.55 -28.69
CA SER A 1090 4.56 -42.94 -28.50
C SER A 1090 3.46 -43.65 -29.30
N PHE A 1091 3.82 -44.31 -30.41
CA PHE A 1091 2.92 -45.22 -31.12
C PHE A 1091 2.86 -46.64 -30.52
N SER A 1092 3.91 -47.14 -29.85
CA SER A 1092 3.92 -48.51 -29.31
C SER A 1092 3.07 -48.71 -28.05
N ASP A 1093 2.82 -47.66 -27.27
CA ASP A 1093 1.88 -47.69 -26.12
C ASP A 1093 0.41 -47.89 -26.55
N SER A 1094 0.13 -48.09 -27.85
CA SER A 1094 -1.19 -48.40 -28.40
C SER A 1094 -1.42 -49.87 -28.77
N LEU A 1095 -0.51 -50.79 -28.39
CA LEU A 1095 -0.54 -52.19 -28.85
C LEU A 1095 -0.49 -53.28 -27.75
N GLU A 1096 -0.56 -52.91 -26.47
CA GLU A 1096 -0.83 -53.86 -25.36
C GLU A 1096 -1.89 -53.34 -24.37
N HIS A 1097 -3.15 -53.19 -24.83
CA HIS A 1097 -4.35 -53.78 -24.20
C HIS A 1097 -5.67 -53.45 -24.92
#